data_AF-A0A1B1N562-F1
#
_entry.id   AF-A0A1B1N562-F1
#
_cell.length_a   1.000
_cell.length_b   1.000
_cell.length_c   1.000
_cell.angle_alpha   90.00
_cell.angle_beta   90.00
_cell.angle_gamma   90.00
#
_symmetry.space_group_name_H-M   'P 1'
#
loop_
_entity.id
_entity.type
_entity.pdbx_description
1 polymer ?
#
loop_
_entity_poly.entity_id
_entity_poly.type
_entity_poly.pdbx_seq_one_letter_code
_entity_poly.pdbx_strand_id
1 'polypeptide(L)'
;MLRRFTSDKLIVYLLTLSLIVLQTPFSPSAFAASAVYEAESAMLSGGAAQAGDHTGYTGSGFVGGYTDGNKGSASTTFYVSVSHQGEYAAELRYANGTGSAKTLSLYLNGANLKQISLPATSDWNTWGTQLEKIQLNAGSNTLAYKFDASDTGNVNLDHLSLSASLGTNLAFGKSAAANYNYPGFSAANAVDGSSSTYYEGAAVSYPNTLTVDLGSVQNVDTAVLKLPPSWGARSQTFSILGSTNNSTYSTLAASKAYTFDPVSNNNTVQVSLTAAAVRYVRVSFTANTGATGGQAAEFEIYNTGSAAPSPSPSPSPTPTPTPTPTPTPTPTPTPTPSPGTYGATMPYDTFEAEDVSHTGTVIGPFTTAGDLASEASGRKAVKLTSAGQYVQFTLSKAAQGLTIRYALPDNADGTGIDSAISLYIGGTLYKDVNLTSRYAWNYGEWNTEGGQIRWSNNPNAVSNTPHHMYDEVSVLLDRSYPAGTVIKLQRNSSNLNFGSAAYVAIDLLEAEAVPAPLTMPSNFVSITQYGASANDGVDDTAAFNSAINAVKNSGGTLKGVWIPAGTFTLNNGTKGAGYDGTGTRLYLDSGISVKGAGIWYSKLSGDYAGFYLRGGNVTLSDFKISASDIIRDDYNGVSGIEGNGTNATLTHLWIEHTKVGIWLTNQTSGASVSNNRIRDVWADGLNLHYGTSNTTVTNNSIRNSGDDGMAMWSDTYLDTNNTFSYNTVQLPTLANNIAVYGGKDNRIIGNLVTDTVLSGSGISFGTNFNPPSLTGTLTIQNNKLQRTGSMHRDYGYPIGAVWAYWVNNNGKAQNLSVNVSGNTIQDSTYSGIFVEEPAPGISVQYASNTILNAGTYGVYIRESASGASTFMNNTVSGGAPSGQFKNDSPNFTASGTGNSW
;
A
#
# COMPACT_ATOMS: atom_id res chain seq x y z
N MET A 1 -33.21 78.33 29.52
CA MET A 1 -34.00 78.50 30.75
C MET A 1 -34.21 77.14 31.39
N LEU A 2 -33.88 77.03 32.68
CA LEU A 2 -34.39 76.15 33.76
C LEU A 2 -35.08 74.81 33.36
N ARG A 3 -34.53 73.64 33.75
CA ARG A 3 -34.56 72.92 35.06
C ARG A 3 -35.79 72.00 35.28
N ARG A 4 -35.48 70.75 35.68
CA ARG A 4 -36.26 69.69 36.40
C ARG A 4 -37.20 68.85 35.51
N PHE A 5 -37.12 67.51 35.48
CA PHE A 5 -37.28 66.59 36.62
C PHE A 5 -36.47 65.25 36.48
N THR A 6 -35.84 64.92 37.61
CA THR A 6 -35.59 63.61 38.27
C THR A 6 -35.41 62.30 37.49
N SER A 7 -34.20 61.78 37.63
CA SER A 7 -33.75 60.39 37.62
C SER A 7 -34.67 59.47 38.43
N ASP A 8 -35.14 58.37 37.84
CA ASP A 8 -35.45 57.09 38.51
C ASP A 8 -36.12 56.01 37.62
N LYS A 9 -36.15 56.17 36.29
CA LYS A 9 -36.71 55.14 35.39
C LYS A 9 -35.93 54.85 34.11
N LEU A 10 -34.63 55.16 34.08
CA LEU A 10 -33.76 54.80 32.95
C LEU A 10 -32.74 53.68 33.28
N ILE A 11 -32.57 53.32 34.56
CA ILE A 11 -31.66 52.24 34.98
C ILE A 11 -32.32 50.85 34.87
N VAL A 12 -33.65 50.76 34.77
CA VAL A 12 -34.36 49.46 34.65
C VAL A 12 -34.49 48.99 33.18
N TYR A 13 -34.38 49.90 32.20
CA TYR A 13 -34.38 49.54 30.77
C TYR A 13 -32.98 49.30 30.18
N LEU A 14 -31.91 49.71 30.85
CA LEU A 14 -30.52 49.40 30.47
C LEU A 14 -29.97 48.11 31.09
N LEU A 15 -30.75 47.46 31.97
CA LEU A 15 -30.41 46.16 32.58
C LEU A 15 -31.25 44.98 32.04
N THR A 16 -32.14 45.23 31.07
CA THR A 16 -32.96 44.20 30.41
C THR A 16 -32.69 44.05 28.91
N LEU A 17 -31.66 44.73 28.38
CA LEU A 17 -31.16 44.56 27.00
C LEU A 17 -29.76 43.92 26.92
N SER A 18 -29.35 43.20 27.97
CA SER A 18 -28.05 42.50 28.04
C SER A 18 -28.17 40.99 28.24
N LEU A 19 -29.37 40.41 28.16
CA LEU A 19 -29.55 38.97 28.40
C LEU A 19 -30.66 38.34 27.54
N ILE A 20 -30.65 38.62 26.24
CA ILE A 20 -31.20 37.68 25.23
C ILE A 20 -30.18 37.64 24.08
N VAL A 21 -28.97 37.18 24.39
CA VAL A 21 -28.24 36.36 23.41
C VAL A 21 -29.00 35.04 23.44
N LEU A 22 -29.67 34.70 22.33
CA LEU A 22 -30.06 33.32 22.07
C LEU A 22 -28.83 32.47 22.39
N GLN A 23 -28.85 31.73 23.50
CA GLN A 23 -28.02 30.55 23.64
C GLN A 23 -28.56 29.53 22.63
N THR A 24 -28.28 29.74 21.35
CA THR A 24 -27.98 28.60 20.50
C THR A 24 -26.75 27.97 21.15
N PRO A 25 -26.81 26.72 21.63
CA PRO A 25 -25.60 26.05 22.07
C PRO A 25 -24.67 26.03 20.85
N PHE A 26 -23.64 26.88 20.86
CA PHE A 26 -22.51 26.73 19.97
C PHE A 26 -21.91 25.39 20.37
N SER A 27 -22.22 24.36 19.59
CA SER A 27 -21.45 23.13 19.67
C SER A 27 -20.11 23.45 18.99
N PRO A 28 -18.98 23.39 19.71
CA PRO A 28 -17.69 23.61 19.08
C PRO A 28 -17.50 22.55 17.99
N SER A 29 -17.28 23.00 16.76
CA SER A 29 -16.83 22.14 15.67
C SER A 29 -15.31 22.08 15.69
N ALA A 30 -14.74 20.88 15.74
CA ALA A 30 -13.30 20.68 15.75
C ALA A 30 -12.82 20.26 14.35
N PHE A 31 -11.54 20.50 14.09
CA PHE A 31 -10.83 19.96 12.92
C PHE A 31 -9.82 18.89 13.37
N ALA A 32 -9.56 17.91 12.51
CA ALA A 32 -8.55 16.88 12.69
C ALA A 32 -7.12 17.45 12.71
N ALA A 33 -6.14 16.63 13.11
CA ALA A 33 -4.72 16.97 12.93
C ALA A 33 -4.42 17.22 11.44
N SER A 34 -3.60 18.23 11.13
CA SER A 34 -3.41 18.69 9.75
C SER A 34 -2.31 17.93 9.00
N ALA A 35 -2.58 17.55 7.76
CA ALA A 35 -1.57 17.12 6.79
C ALA A 35 -1.00 18.34 6.06
N VAL A 36 0.33 18.50 6.05
CA VAL A 36 1.04 19.62 5.43
C VAL A 36 1.64 19.18 4.09
N TYR A 37 1.45 19.99 3.06
CA TYR A 37 1.96 19.79 1.71
C TYR A 37 2.78 21.01 1.31
N GLU A 38 4.10 20.86 1.20
CA GLU A 38 5.01 21.95 0.79
C GLU A 38 4.76 22.35 -0.68
N ALA A 39 4.67 23.65 -0.97
CA ALA A 39 4.33 24.16 -2.28
C ALA A 39 5.41 23.86 -3.31
N GLU A 40 6.69 23.87 -2.93
CA GLU A 40 7.81 23.55 -3.81
C GLU A 40 7.86 22.06 -4.19
N SER A 41 7.09 21.21 -3.50
CA SER A 41 6.90 19.80 -3.85
C SER A 41 5.64 19.56 -4.70
N ALA A 42 4.87 20.61 -5.00
CA ALA A 42 3.69 20.54 -5.84
C ALA A 42 4.04 20.54 -7.34
N MET A 43 3.08 20.21 -8.20
CA MET A 43 3.27 20.34 -9.65
C MET A 43 3.20 21.81 -10.05
N LEU A 44 4.27 22.32 -10.64
CA LEU A 44 4.42 23.72 -11.04
C LEU A 44 4.29 23.85 -12.56
N SER A 45 3.62 24.91 -13.03
CA SER A 45 3.50 25.18 -14.46
C SER A 45 3.30 26.66 -14.77
N GLY A 46 3.44 27.02 -16.05
CA GLY A 46 3.08 28.33 -16.58
C GLY A 46 3.88 29.50 -15.99
N GLY A 47 5.08 29.22 -15.47
CA GLY A 47 6.00 30.19 -14.88
C GLY A 47 6.04 30.18 -13.35
N ALA A 48 5.19 29.41 -12.67
CA ALA A 48 5.38 29.09 -11.25
C ALA A 48 6.67 28.28 -11.08
N ALA A 49 7.51 28.65 -10.11
CA ALA A 49 8.83 28.04 -9.91
C ALA A 49 9.26 28.13 -8.45
N GLN A 50 10.07 27.18 -8.01
CA GLN A 50 10.69 27.18 -6.69
C GLN A 50 11.64 28.37 -6.54
N ALA A 51 11.63 28.97 -5.35
CA ALA A 51 12.50 30.05 -4.94
C ALA A 51 12.90 29.89 -3.46
N GLY A 52 13.85 30.72 -3.00
CA GLY A 52 14.41 30.64 -1.64
C GLY A 52 15.13 31.93 -1.20
N ASP A 53 14.85 33.05 -1.88
CA ASP A 53 15.47 34.36 -1.66
C ASP A 53 14.79 35.19 -0.56
N HIS A 54 13.82 34.60 0.16
CA HIS A 54 13.16 35.16 1.34
C HIS A 54 13.23 34.18 2.50
N THR A 55 13.27 34.65 3.75
CA THR A 55 13.38 33.79 4.93
C THR A 55 12.01 33.44 5.54
N GLY A 56 11.95 32.39 6.35
CA GLY A 56 10.77 32.06 7.16
C GLY A 56 9.76 31.12 6.49
N TYR A 57 10.06 30.61 5.29
CA TYR A 57 9.33 29.51 4.64
C TYR A 57 9.55 28.17 5.40
N THR A 58 8.68 27.19 5.15
CA THR A 58 8.84 25.80 5.60
C THR A 58 9.45 24.94 4.49
N GLY A 59 9.86 23.71 4.82
CA GLY A 59 10.49 22.84 3.81
C GLY A 59 11.83 23.36 3.28
N SER A 60 12.02 23.23 1.97
CA SER A 60 13.27 23.53 1.25
C SER A 60 13.23 24.85 0.48
N GLY A 61 12.06 25.43 0.30
CA GLY A 61 11.86 26.69 -0.39
C GLY A 61 10.40 27.14 -0.34
N PHE A 62 9.99 27.92 -1.33
CA PHE A 62 8.59 28.28 -1.57
C PHE A 62 8.37 28.39 -3.08
N VAL A 63 7.13 28.59 -3.53
CA VAL A 63 6.82 28.84 -4.94
C VAL A 63 6.53 30.31 -5.19
N GLY A 64 7.32 30.90 -6.09
CA GLY A 64 7.09 32.21 -6.67
C GLY A 64 6.64 32.12 -8.13
N GLY A 65 6.91 33.16 -8.91
CA GLY A 65 6.66 33.14 -10.36
C GLY A 65 5.25 33.55 -10.78
N TYR A 66 4.40 33.96 -9.83
CA TYR A 66 3.09 34.57 -10.06
C TYR A 66 3.17 36.01 -10.60
N THR A 67 4.11 36.28 -11.51
CA THR A 67 4.37 37.61 -12.08
C THR A 67 3.38 37.94 -13.19
N ASP A 68 3.16 39.24 -13.46
CA ASP A 68 2.21 39.68 -14.51
C ASP A 68 2.49 39.07 -15.90
N GLY A 69 3.75 38.73 -16.21
CA GLY A 69 4.12 38.04 -17.46
C GLY A 69 3.63 36.59 -17.55
N ASN A 70 3.33 35.96 -16.41
CA ASN A 70 2.83 34.59 -16.28
C ASN A 70 1.31 34.55 -15.98
N LYS A 71 0.64 35.69 -16.13
CA LYS A 71 -0.80 35.81 -15.90
C LYS A 71 -1.58 35.03 -16.95
N GLY A 72 -2.56 34.25 -16.49
CA GLY A 72 -3.32 33.28 -17.28
C GLY A 72 -2.69 31.89 -17.34
N SER A 73 -1.44 31.72 -16.93
CA SER A 73 -0.69 30.46 -17.06
C SER A 73 -0.14 29.89 -15.76
N ALA A 74 0.40 30.71 -14.84
CA ALA A 74 1.07 30.20 -13.63
C ALA A 74 0.13 29.40 -12.73
N SER A 75 0.58 28.21 -12.31
CA SER A 75 -0.19 27.32 -11.44
C SER A 75 0.70 26.49 -10.52
N THR A 76 0.28 26.34 -9.26
CA THR A 76 0.83 25.39 -8.29
C THR A 76 -0.28 24.40 -7.94
N THR A 77 -0.08 23.12 -8.25
CA THR A 77 -1.08 22.05 -8.09
C THR A 77 -0.63 21.04 -7.04
N PHE A 78 -1.25 21.08 -5.87
CA PHE A 78 -1.06 20.13 -4.78
C PHE A 78 -1.81 18.84 -5.08
N TYR A 79 -1.12 17.70 -4.97
CA TYR A 79 -1.74 16.38 -4.94
C TYR A 79 -1.94 16.00 -3.47
N VAL A 80 -3.19 15.96 -3.04
CA VAL A 80 -3.54 15.66 -1.65
C VAL A 80 -4.32 14.36 -1.62
N SER A 81 -4.17 13.56 -0.58
CA SER A 81 -4.97 12.35 -0.40
C SER A 81 -5.55 12.34 0.99
N VAL A 82 -6.86 12.13 1.08
CA VAL A 82 -7.57 12.17 2.35
C VAL A 82 -8.32 10.87 2.58
N SER A 83 -8.33 10.38 3.81
CA SER A 83 -8.88 9.05 4.13
C SER A 83 -10.40 8.95 3.96
N HIS A 84 -11.12 10.08 4.08
CA HIS A 84 -12.57 10.13 3.97
C HIS A 84 -13.04 11.39 3.22
N GLN A 85 -14.15 11.25 2.49
CA GLN A 85 -14.83 12.37 1.87
C GLN A 85 -15.39 13.30 2.96
N GLY A 86 -15.29 14.60 2.79
CA GLY A 86 -15.88 15.55 3.73
C GLY A 86 -15.39 16.99 3.55
N GLU A 87 -15.83 17.86 4.46
CA GLU A 87 -15.34 19.24 4.52
C GLU A 87 -13.94 19.24 5.14
N TYR A 88 -12.97 19.86 4.48
CA TYR A 88 -11.63 20.10 4.99
C TYR A 88 -11.39 21.61 5.09
N ALA A 89 -10.72 22.01 6.16
CA ALA A 89 -10.03 23.27 6.29
C ALA A 89 -8.71 23.19 5.52
N ALA A 90 -8.62 23.92 4.41
CA ALA A 90 -7.45 24.08 3.56
C ALA A 90 -6.80 25.43 3.84
N GLU A 91 -5.77 25.42 4.68
CA GLU A 91 -5.02 26.61 5.07
C GLU A 91 -3.77 26.75 4.20
N LEU A 92 -3.77 27.74 3.31
CA LEU A 92 -2.61 28.10 2.50
C LEU A 92 -1.72 29.06 3.29
N ARG A 93 -0.45 28.72 3.49
CA ARG A 93 0.57 29.65 3.96
C ARG A 93 1.21 30.37 2.78
N TYR A 94 1.32 31.70 2.87
CA TYR A 94 1.75 32.55 1.75
C TYR A 94 2.45 33.83 2.24
N ALA A 95 3.19 34.48 1.33
CA ALA A 95 3.70 35.84 1.53
C ALA A 95 3.21 36.77 0.41
N ASN A 96 2.80 37.98 0.78
CA ASN A 96 2.34 39.03 -0.11
C ASN A 96 2.91 40.39 0.32
N GLY A 97 4.17 40.65 -0.07
CA GLY A 97 4.87 41.90 0.24
C GLY A 97 4.47 43.08 -0.64
N THR A 98 3.36 43.01 -1.39
CA THR A 98 2.98 44.06 -2.36
C THR A 98 2.29 45.27 -1.75
N GLY A 99 1.94 45.23 -0.45
CA GLY A 99 1.27 46.31 0.26
C GLY A 99 -0.23 46.45 0.01
N SER A 100 -0.84 45.56 -0.80
CA SER A 100 -2.30 45.44 -0.94
C SER A 100 -2.71 43.96 -1.01
N ALA A 101 -3.98 43.66 -0.75
CA ALA A 101 -4.51 42.32 -1.01
C ALA A 101 -4.31 41.94 -2.49
N LYS A 102 -4.04 40.66 -2.72
CA LYS A 102 -3.86 40.03 -4.03
C LYS A 102 -4.75 38.82 -4.17
N THR A 103 -4.96 38.33 -5.39
CA THR A 103 -5.90 37.23 -5.65
C THR A 103 -5.26 36.16 -6.52
N LEU A 104 -5.66 34.91 -6.25
CA LEU A 104 -5.44 33.73 -7.09
C LEU A 104 -6.77 32.97 -7.22
N SER A 105 -6.90 32.15 -8.25
CA SER A 105 -8.04 31.25 -8.42
C SER A 105 -7.72 29.87 -7.85
N LEU A 106 -8.57 29.38 -6.96
CA LEU A 106 -8.50 28.04 -6.38
C LEU A 106 -9.32 27.08 -7.23
N TYR A 107 -8.67 26.00 -7.66
CA TYR A 107 -9.27 24.89 -8.38
C TYR A 107 -9.26 23.64 -7.50
N LEU A 108 -10.33 22.85 -7.61
CA LEU A 108 -10.44 21.53 -7.00
C LEU A 108 -10.73 20.50 -8.08
N ASN A 109 -9.90 19.47 -8.19
CA ASN A 109 -10.08 18.37 -9.14
C ASN A 109 -10.27 18.87 -10.59
N GLY A 110 -9.50 19.90 -10.96
CA GLY A 110 -9.53 20.54 -12.29
C GLY A 110 -10.66 21.54 -12.51
N ALA A 111 -11.64 21.65 -11.60
CA ALA A 111 -12.72 22.62 -11.69
C ALA A 111 -12.40 23.92 -10.93
N ASN A 112 -12.71 25.08 -11.51
CA ASN A 112 -12.57 26.36 -10.80
C ASN A 112 -13.57 26.40 -9.65
N LEU A 113 -13.06 26.52 -8.42
CA LEU A 113 -13.89 26.55 -7.21
C LEU A 113 -14.27 27.99 -6.86
N LYS A 114 -13.28 28.88 -6.75
CA LYS A 114 -13.46 30.31 -6.44
C LYS A 114 -12.16 31.10 -6.58
N GLN A 115 -12.28 32.42 -6.69
CA GLN A 115 -11.17 33.35 -6.49
C GLN A 115 -10.96 33.57 -4.98
N ILE A 116 -9.72 33.44 -4.51
CA ILE A 116 -9.33 33.70 -3.12
C ILE A 116 -8.62 35.05 -3.02
N SER A 117 -8.71 35.67 -1.83
CA SER A 117 -8.00 36.91 -1.50
C SER A 117 -6.90 36.63 -0.49
N LEU A 118 -5.71 37.12 -0.78
CA LEU A 118 -4.48 36.99 -0.01
C LEU A 118 -4.09 38.40 0.49
N PRO A 119 -4.47 38.79 1.72
CA PRO A 119 -4.06 40.05 2.34
C PRO A 119 -2.57 40.36 2.25
N ALA A 120 -2.20 41.63 2.34
CA ALA A 120 -0.78 42.01 2.38
C ALA A 120 -0.13 41.53 3.69
N THR A 121 1.02 40.89 3.57
CA THR A 121 1.94 40.65 4.70
C THR A 121 2.80 41.91 4.91
N SER A 122 3.48 42.02 6.05
CA SER A 122 4.33 43.19 6.34
C SER A 122 5.49 43.34 5.36
N ASP A 123 6.03 42.22 4.89
CA ASP A 123 7.08 42.11 3.88
C ASP A 123 7.09 40.69 3.28
N TRP A 124 8.06 40.41 2.42
CA TRP A 124 8.26 39.09 1.79
C TRP A 124 8.87 38.03 2.70
N ASN A 125 9.41 38.40 3.87
CA ASN A 125 9.95 37.47 4.87
C ASN A 125 8.90 37.11 5.94
N THR A 126 7.72 37.70 5.85
CA THR A 126 6.61 37.48 6.77
C THR A 126 5.51 36.69 6.07
N TRP A 127 5.09 35.60 6.69
CA TRP A 127 4.15 34.65 6.11
C TRP A 127 2.82 34.69 6.85
N GLY A 128 1.72 34.84 6.10
CA GLY A 128 0.36 34.75 6.61
C GLY A 128 -0.29 33.43 6.20
N THR A 129 -1.49 33.17 6.72
CA THR A 129 -2.31 32.04 6.30
C THR A 129 -3.65 32.50 5.74
N GLN A 130 -4.18 31.78 4.76
CA GLN A 130 -5.50 31.97 4.19
C GLN A 130 -6.24 30.63 4.24
N LEU A 131 -7.33 30.61 5.00
CA LEU A 131 -8.13 29.41 5.23
C LEU A 131 -9.31 29.34 4.29
N GLU A 132 -9.46 28.22 3.60
CA GLU A 132 -10.63 27.91 2.80
C GLU A 132 -11.28 26.59 3.26
N LYS A 133 -12.61 26.58 3.35
CA LYS A 133 -13.35 25.33 3.55
C LYS A 133 -13.69 24.71 2.20
N ILE A 134 -13.27 23.47 1.99
CA ILE A 134 -13.43 22.77 0.72
C ILE A 134 -13.97 21.36 0.95
N GLN A 135 -14.78 20.86 0.03
CA GLN A 135 -15.27 19.48 0.08
C GLN A 135 -14.31 18.59 -0.69
N LEU A 136 -13.59 17.71 0.00
CA LEU A 136 -12.68 16.75 -0.64
C LEU A 136 -13.36 15.38 -0.76
N ASN A 137 -13.05 14.67 -1.84
CA ASN A 137 -13.41 13.27 -2.00
C ASN A 137 -12.47 12.40 -1.15
N ALA A 138 -12.91 11.22 -0.73
CA ALA A 138 -11.96 10.24 -0.19
C ALA A 138 -10.90 9.89 -1.25
N GLY A 139 -9.70 9.52 -0.83
CA GLY A 139 -8.55 9.28 -1.71
C GLY A 139 -7.93 10.57 -2.23
N SER A 140 -7.28 10.47 -3.39
CA SER A 140 -6.58 11.61 -4.00
C SER A 140 -7.54 12.72 -4.44
N ASN A 141 -7.08 13.95 -4.34
CA ASN A 141 -7.68 15.16 -4.88
C ASN A 141 -6.53 16.04 -5.39
N THR A 142 -6.86 16.99 -6.25
CA THR A 142 -5.93 18.06 -6.65
C THR A 142 -6.48 19.41 -6.22
N LEU A 143 -5.65 20.21 -5.55
CA LEU A 143 -5.94 21.62 -5.30
C LEU A 143 -4.93 22.45 -6.06
N ALA A 144 -5.38 23.32 -6.98
CA ALA A 144 -4.49 24.20 -7.71
C ALA A 144 -4.76 25.66 -7.39
N TYR A 145 -3.68 26.42 -7.15
CA TYR A 145 -3.71 27.87 -6.99
C TYR A 145 -3.12 28.48 -8.26
N LYS A 146 -3.99 29.11 -9.06
CA LYS A 146 -3.69 29.56 -10.41
C LYS A 146 -3.74 31.09 -10.52
N PHE A 147 -2.83 31.66 -11.30
CA PHE A 147 -2.86 33.07 -11.67
C PHE A 147 -3.72 33.25 -12.92
N ASP A 148 -5.04 33.30 -12.80
CA ASP A 148 -5.89 33.46 -13.98
C ASP A 148 -5.95 34.92 -14.46
N ALA A 149 -6.56 35.13 -15.63
CA ALA A 149 -6.66 36.45 -16.24
C ALA A 149 -7.37 37.50 -15.34
N SER A 150 -8.32 37.06 -14.51
CA SER A 150 -9.07 37.90 -13.56
C SER A 150 -8.36 38.14 -12.22
N ASP A 151 -7.22 37.49 -11.99
CA ASP A 151 -6.49 37.57 -10.74
C ASP A 151 -5.52 38.76 -10.69
N THR A 152 -5.01 39.07 -9.51
CA THR A 152 -4.04 40.17 -9.31
C THR A 152 -2.64 39.67 -8.95
N GLY A 153 -2.49 38.39 -8.54
CA GLY A 153 -1.23 37.65 -8.45
C GLY A 153 -0.13 38.31 -7.64
N ASN A 154 1.13 38.07 -8.05
CA ASN A 154 2.34 38.57 -7.40
C ASN A 154 2.41 38.21 -5.91
N VAL A 155 2.37 36.90 -5.61
CA VAL A 155 2.46 36.33 -4.26
C VAL A 155 3.42 35.13 -4.26
N ASN A 156 3.86 34.72 -3.07
CA ASN A 156 4.64 33.51 -2.84
C ASN A 156 3.80 32.50 -2.04
N LEU A 157 3.80 31.24 -2.44
CA LEU A 157 3.09 30.14 -1.77
C LEU A 157 4.10 29.25 -1.05
N ASP A 158 3.86 28.96 0.22
CA ASP A 158 4.77 28.18 1.06
C ASP A 158 4.30 26.74 1.23
N HIS A 159 3.15 26.53 1.87
CA HIS A 159 2.57 25.20 2.00
C HIS A 159 1.04 25.26 2.09
N LEU A 160 0.42 24.10 1.92
CA LEU A 160 -1.00 23.86 2.15
C LEU A 160 -1.17 22.90 3.33
N SER A 161 -1.94 23.31 4.33
CA SER A 161 -2.33 22.49 5.48
C SER A 161 -3.78 22.07 5.34
N LEU A 162 -4.06 20.77 5.30
CA LEU A 162 -5.41 20.21 5.25
C LEU A 162 -5.82 19.60 6.58
N SER A 163 -7.01 19.91 7.08
CA SER A 163 -7.58 19.27 8.28
C SER A 163 -9.07 18.96 8.09
N ALA A 164 -9.48 17.73 8.39
CA ALA A 164 -10.89 17.31 8.24
C ALA A 164 -11.77 18.01 9.28
N SER A 165 -12.93 18.53 8.88
CA SER A 165 -13.97 18.99 9.81
C SER A 165 -14.62 17.78 10.49
N LEU A 166 -14.53 17.69 11.82
CA LEU A 166 -15.05 16.55 12.59
C LEU A 166 -16.55 16.70 12.93
N GLY A 167 -17.16 17.83 12.59
CA GLY A 167 -18.57 18.12 12.91
C GLY A 167 -18.80 18.42 14.40
N THR A 168 -19.99 18.07 14.91
CA THR A 168 -20.41 18.33 16.29
C THR A 168 -19.80 17.31 17.27
N ASN A 169 -19.16 17.77 18.36
CA ASN A 169 -18.75 16.90 19.46
C ASN A 169 -19.98 16.36 20.20
N LEU A 170 -20.27 15.08 20.02
CA LEU A 170 -21.40 14.36 20.62
C LEU A 170 -21.26 14.16 22.13
N ALA A 171 -20.03 14.23 22.66
CA ALA A 171 -19.73 14.07 24.08
C ALA A 171 -19.81 15.38 24.87
N PHE A 172 -19.80 16.54 24.22
CA PHE A 172 -19.79 17.85 24.88
C PHE A 172 -20.98 18.03 25.83
N GLY A 173 -20.69 18.32 27.10
CA GLY A 173 -21.67 18.52 28.16
C GLY A 173 -22.47 17.27 28.55
N LYS A 174 -22.07 16.07 28.11
CA LYS A 174 -22.76 14.81 28.41
C LYS A 174 -22.37 14.24 29.77
N SER A 175 -23.14 13.26 30.24
CA SER A 175 -22.82 12.57 31.49
C SER A 175 -21.60 11.67 31.29
N ALA A 176 -20.57 11.88 32.09
CA ALA A 176 -19.37 11.04 32.11
C ALA A 176 -19.20 10.35 33.47
N ALA A 177 -18.78 9.09 33.46
CA ALA A 177 -18.53 8.27 34.65
C ALA A 177 -17.22 7.51 34.51
N ALA A 178 -16.46 7.44 35.59
CA ALA A 178 -15.21 6.69 35.64
C ALA A 178 -15.23 5.63 36.76
N ASN A 179 -14.43 4.58 36.61
CA ASN A 179 -14.27 3.57 37.68
C ASN A 179 -13.52 4.11 38.91
N TYR A 180 -12.84 5.24 38.77
CA TYR A 180 -12.25 6.01 39.86
C TYR A 180 -12.11 7.47 39.43
N ASN A 181 -12.23 8.42 40.37
CA ASN A 181 -11.91 9.83 40.14
C ASN A 181 -10.88 10.25 41.19
N TYR A 182 -9.73 10.73 40.77
CA TYR A 182 -8.79 11.36 41.69
C TYR A 182 -9.44 12.62 42.28
N PRO A 183 -9.34 12.87 43.60
CA PRO A 183 -9.95 14.03 44.23
C PRO A 183 -9.63 15.35 43.50
N GLY A 184 -10.66 16.02 42.98
CA GLY A 184 -10.52 17.27 42.20
C GLY A 184 -10.49 17.13 40.68
N PHE A 185 -10.32 15.92 40.14
CA PHE A 185 -10.18 15.66 38.69
C PHE A 185 -11.27 14.67 38.21
N SER A 186 -12.52 15.13 38.26
CA SER A 186 -13.68 14.29 37.96
C SER A 186 -13.84 13.95 36.48
N ALA A 187 -14.57 12.87 36.18
CA ALA A 187 -14.93 12.46 34.83
C ALA A 187 -15.64 13.56 34.01
N ALA A 188 -16.39 14.44 34.67
CA ALA A 188 -17.10 15.55 34.01
C ALA A 188 -16.15 16.56 33.36
N ASN A 189 -14.91 16.67 33.86
CA ASN A 189 -13.91 17.56 33.30
C ASN A 189 -13.46 17.12 31.90
N ALA A 190 -13.65 15.86 31.52
CA ALA A 190 -13.25 15.36 30.21
C ALA A 190 -14.28 15.67 29.10
N VAL A 191 -15.36 16.37 29.42
CA VAL A 191 -16.46 16.65 28.47
C VAL A 191 -17.00 18.08 28.63
N ASP A 192 -16.24 18.97 29.27
CA ASP A 192 -16.66 20.34 29.60
C ASP A 192 -16.24 21.38 28.53
N GLY A 193 -15.45 20.96 27.53
CA GLY A 193 -14.91 21.78 26.44
C GLY A 193 -13.71 22.63 26.85
N SER A 194 -13.09 22.35 27.99
CA SER A 194 -11.98 23.11 28.53
C SER A 194 -10.72 22.25 28.56
N SER A 195 -9.75 22.58 27.71
CA SER A 195 -8.42 21.97 27.76
C SER A 195 -7.58 22.36 28.98
N SER A 196 -8.13 23.15 29.92
CA SER A 196 -7.44 23.58 31.14
C SER A 196 -7.87 22.79 32.39
N THR A 197 -8.99 22.09 32.33
CA THR A 197 -9.44 21.11 33.33
C THR A 197 -9.11 19.70 32.82
N TYR A 198 -9.16 18.69 33.69
CA TYR A 198 -8.94 17.30 33.28
C TYR A 198 -9.51 16.27 34.26
N TYR A 199 -9.82 15.09 33.73
CA TYR A 199 -10.08 13.85 34.46
C TYR A 199 -8.76 13.14 34.79
N GLU A 200 -8.65 12.55 35.99
CA GLU A 200 -7.56 11.66 36.38
C GLU A 200 -8.07 10.39 37.08
N GLY A 201 -7.59 9.24 36.59
CA GLY A 201 -7.89 7.91 37.13
C GLY A 201 -7.04 7.50 38.33
N ALA A 202 -7.25 6.28 38.82
CA ALA A 202 -6.53 5.76 39.99
C ALA A 202 -5.04 5.53 39.68
N ALA A 203 -4.17 6.08 40.53
CA ALA A 203 -2.73 5.89 40.44
C ALA A 203 -2.34 4.41 40.51
N VAL A 204 -1.54 3.96 39.53
CA VAL A 204 -0.95 2.61 39.44
C VAL A 204 -2.00 1.48 39.46
N SER A 205 -3.25 1.79 39.13
CA SER A 205 -4.38 0.84 39.18
C SER A 205 -5.12 0.81 37.85
N TYR A 206 -4.48 0.20 36.86
CA TYR A 206 -5.05 0.01 35.53
C TYR A 206 -5.92 -1.26 35.45
N PRO A 207 -6.96 -1.30 34.59
CA PRO A 207 -7.36 -0.20 33.71
C PRO A 207 -8.13 0.92 34.42
N ASN A 208 -7.85 2.17 34.05
CA ASN A 208 -8.75 3.28 34.38
C ASN A 208 -9.76 3.43 33.25
N THR A 209 -11.05 3.45 33.55
CA THR A 209 -12.10 3.60 32.55
C THR A 209 -12.81 4.93 32.72
N LEU A 210 -13.05 5.62 31.61
CA LEU A 210 -13.87 6.83 31.52
C LEU A 210 -14.92 6.59 30.44
N THR A 211 -16.19 6.64 30.80
CA THR A 211 -17.34 6.33 29.95
C THR A 211 -18.23 7.55 29.81
N VAL A 212 -18.57 7.94 28.58
CA VAL A 212 -19.52 9.00 28.25
C VAL A 212 -20.84 8.38 27.79
N ASP A 213 -21.97 8.82 28.34
CA ASP A 213 -23.31 8.54 27.84
C ASP A 213 -23.75 9.66 26.88
N LEU A 214 -23.82 9.36 25.58
CA LEU A 214 -24.21 10.30 24.53
C LEU A 214 -25.70 10.74 24.66
N GLY A 215 -26.48 10.06 25.50
CA GLY A 215 -27.90 10.33 25.80
C GLY A 215 -28.87 9.54 24.93
N SER A 216 -28.44 9.13 23.73
CA SER A 216 -29.15 8.22 22.83
C SER A 216 -28.14 7.45 21.97
N VAL A 217 -28.61 6.42 21.26
CA VAL A 217 -27.75 5.69 20.31
C VAL A 217 -27.39 6.63 19.16
N GLN A 218 -26.10 6.82 18.93
CA GLN A 218 -25.51 7.62 17.87
C GLN A 218 -24.58 6.72 17.03
N ASN A 219 -24.49 7.00 15.73
CA ASN A 219 -23.39 6.46 14.94
C ASN A 219 -22.12 7.25 15.30
N VAL A 220 -21.03 6.54 15.58
CA VAL A 220 -19.73 7.15 15.89
C VAL A 220 -18.65 6.50 15.05
N ASP A 221 -17.69 7.28 14.61
CA ASP A 221 -16.55 6.81 13.80
C ASP A 221 -15.21 7.43 14.22
N THR A 222 -15.23 8.45 15.11
CA THR A 222 -14.03 9.15 15.56
C THR A 222 -14.13 9.50 17.04
N ALA A 223 -13.02 9.31 17.77
CA ALA A 223 -12.81 9.85 19.10
C ALA A 223 -11.59 10.78 19.12
N VAL A 224 -11.62 11.86 19.89
CA VAL A 224 -10.47 12.72 20.13
C VAL A 224 -10.21 12.78 21.63
N LEU A 225 -8.97 12.53 22.04
CA LEU A 225 -8.51 12.75 23.40
C LEU A 225 -7.54 13.92 23.42
N LYS A 226 -7.69 14.81 24.40
CA LYS A 226 -6.78 15.94 24.62
C LYS A 226 -6.15 15.87 26.00
N LEU A 227 -4.97 16.47 26.12
CA LEU A 227 -4.35 16.84 27.39
C LEU A 227 -4.14 18.36 27.41
N PRO A 228 -3.90 18.98 28.58
CA PRO A 228 -3.64 20.40 28.64
C PRO A 228 -2.45 20.81 27.76
N PRO A 229 -2.57 21.84 26.90
CA PRO A 229 -1.52 22.21 25.95
C PRO A 229 -0.17 22.57 26.60
N SER A 230 -0.20 23.02 27.86
CA SER A 230 1.01 23.38 28.62
C SER A 230 1.80 22.17 29.16
N TRP A 231 1.26 20.96 29.02
CA TRP A 231 1.90 19.76 29.55
C TRP A 231 3.01 19.24 28.64
N GLY A 232 4.10 18.75 29.25
CA GLY A 232 5.17 18.07 28.52
C GLY A 232 4.71 16.80 27.82
N ALA A 233 5.42 16.44 26.75
CA ALA A 233 5.12 15.28 25.91
C ALA A 233 5.08 13.97 26.72
N ARG A 234 4.13 13.10 26.40
CA ARG A 234 3.92 11.80 27.05
C ARG A 234 3.19 10.82 26.15
N SER A 235 3.18 9.55 26.53
CA SER A 235 2.35 8.53 25.89
C SER A 235 1.33 7.97 26.88
N GLN A 236 0.09 7.77 26.42
CA GLN A 236 -0.92 7.01 27.14
C GLN A 236 -1.37 5.82 26.31
N THR A 237 -1.41 4.62 26.91
CA THR A 237 -1.92 3.41 26.26
C THR A 237 -3.39 3.23 26.61
N PHE A 238 -4.26 3.15 25.60
CA PHE A 238 -5.69 2.94 25.83
C PHE A 238 -6.40 2.29 24.64
N SER A 239 -7.56 1.69 24.89
CA SER A 239 -8.55 1.29 23.88
C SER A 239 -9.81 2.14 23.96
N ILE A 240 -10.59 2.17 22.88
CA ILE A 240 -11.94 2.76 22.85
C ILE A 240 -12.97 1.65 22.66
N LEU A 241 -13.98 1.63 23.53
CA LEU A 241 -15.04 0.63 23.56
C LEU A 241 -16.41 1.29 23.39
N GLY A 242 -17.35 0.57 22.79
CA GLY A 242 -18.70 1.04 22.49
C GLY A 242 -19.77 0.13 23.07
N SER A 243 -20.90 0.69 23.50
CA SER A 243 -22.02 -0.07 24.03
C SER A 243 -23.35 0.63 23.79
N THR A 244 -24.43 -0.13 23.61
CA THR A 244 -25.81 0.40 23.61
C THR A 244 -26.46 0.39 24.99
N ASN A 245 -25.92 -0.39 25.95
CA ASN A 245 -26.56 -0.69 27.24
C ASN A 245 -25.67 -0.46 28.47
N ASN A 246 -24.42 -0.02 28.28
CA ASN A 246 -23.42 0.20 29.33
C ASN A 246 -23.00 -1.05 30.13
N SER A 247 -23.36 -2.25 29.68
CA SER A 247 -22.97 -3.52 30.32
C SER A 247 -22.12 -4.39 29.41
N THR A 248 -22.51 -4.53 28.14
CA THR A 248 -21.76 -5.27 27.13
C THR A 248 -21.05 -4.30 26.21
N TYR A 249 -19.74 -4.45 26.06
CA TYR A 249 -18.91 -3.56 25.24
C TYR A 249 -18.28 -4.31 24.06
N SER A 250 -18.30 -3.68 22.89
CA SER A 250 -17.47 -4.05 21.75
C SER A 250 -16.27 -3.12 21.64
N THR A 251 -15.16 -3.62 21.11
CA THR A 251 -13.98 -2.80 20.84
C THR A 251 -14.22 -1.95 19.58
N LEU A 252 -14.20 -0.63 19.72
CA LEU A 252 -14.25 0.32 18.60
C LEU A 252 -12.85 0.69 18.10
N ALA A 253 -11.87 0.78 19.01
CA ALA A 253 -10.45 0.89 18.68
C ALA A 253 -9.63 0.02 19.63
N ALA A 254 -8.74 -0.81 19.08
CA ALA A 254 -7.87 -1.69 19.86
C ALA A 254 -6.91 -0.90 20.75
N SER A 255 -6.44 -1.54 21.83
CA SER A 255 -5.52 -0.90 22.77
C SER A 255 -4.16 -0.66 22.12
N LYS A 256 -3.69 0.59 22.12
CA LYS A 256 -2.32 0.97 21.71
C LYS A 256 -1.85 2.22 22.45
N ALA A 257 -0.55 2.47 22.39
CA ALA A 257 0.06 3.69 22.91
C ALA A 257 -0.21 4.87 21.96
N TYR A 258 -0.62 6.01 22.52
CA TYR A 258 -0.83 7.26 21.80
C TYR A 258 0.03 8.36 22.40
N THR A 259 0.76 9.06 21.54
CA THR A 259 1.66 10.16 21.95
C THR A 259 0.89 11.48 21.98
N PHE A 260 0.98 12.17 23.11
CA PHE A 260 0.55 13.55 23.30
C PHE A 260 1.82 14.40 23.38
N ASP A 261 1.96 15.37 22.49
CA ASP A 261 3.13 16.23 22.42
C ASP A 261 2.68 17.68 22.14
N PRO A 262 3.04 18.64 23.00
CA PRO A 262 2.61 20.04 22.83
C PRO A 262 3.17 20.68 21.55
N VAL A 263 4.29 20.18 21.01
CA VAL A 263 4.92 20.72 19.80
C VAL A 263 4.28 20.12 18.55
N SER A 264 4.23 18.78 18.47
CA SER A 264 3.86 18.10 17.22
C SER A 264 2.36 17.91 17.02
N ASN A 265 1.57 17.79 18.09
CA ASN A 265 0.12 17.58 17.97
C ASN A 265 -0.73 18.39 18.95
N ASN A 266 -0.16 19.43 19.57
CA ASN A 266 -0.83 20.27 20.56
C ASN A 266 -1.51 19.43 21.66
N ASN A 267 -0.84 18.36 22.11
CA ASN A 267 -1.35 17.42 23.10
C ASN A 267 -2.75 16.87 22.75
N THR A 268 -2.99 16.59 21.47
CA THR A 268 -4.27 16.10 20.95
C THR A 268 -4.06 14.84 20.12
N VAL A 269 -4.85 13.81 20.41
CA VAL A 269 -4.84 12.52 19.72
C VAL A 269 -6.21 12.24 19.14
N GLN A 270 -6.26 12.01 17.84
CA GLN A 270 -7.46 11.52 17.16
C GLN A 270 -7.37 10.00 16.94
N VAL A 271 -8.47 9.31 17.17
CA VAL A 271 -8.59 7.85 17.09
C VAL A 271 -9.75 7.51 16.17
N SER A 272 -9.44 6.88 15.03
CA SER A 272 -10.44 6.27 14.16
C SER A 272 -11.09 5.07 14.86
N LEU A 273 -12.42 5.01 14.80
CA LEU A 273 -13.23 3.95 15.38
C LEU A 273 -13.78 3.06 14.27
N THR A 274 -13.91 1.77 14.53
CA THR A 274 -14.83 0.91 13.78
C THR A 274 -16.22 1.51 13.91
N ALA A 275 -16.81 1.98 12.80
CA ALA A 275 -18.09 2.68 12.82
C ALA A 275 -19.18 1.82 13.45
N ALA A 276 -19.87 2.36 14.46
CA ALA A 276 -20.88 1.62 15.21
C ALA A 276 -21.98 2.53 15.76
N ALA A 277 -23.19 1.97 15.87
CA ALA A 277 -24.30 2.59 16.57
C ALA A 277 -24.20 2.30 18.08
N VAL A 278 -23.79 3.29 18.87
CA VAL A 278 -23.54 3.16 20.32
C VAL A 278 -24.13 4.33 21.08
N ARG A 279 -24.51 4.11 22.34
CA ARG A 279 -24.93 5.17 23.27
C ARG A 279 -23.83 5.53 24.26
N TYR A 280 -23.03 4.54 24.67
CA TYR A 280 -21.95 4.69 25.61
C TYR A 280 -20.62 4.47 24.91
N VAL A 281 -19.70 5.41 25.07
CA VAL A 281 -18.32 5.27 24.58
C VAL A 281 -17.38 5.34 25.76
N ARG A 282 -16.46 4.37 25.85
CA ARG A 282 -15.53 4.22 26.96
C ARG A 282 -14.11 4.22 26.47
N VAL A 283 -13.28 5.11 27.01
CA VAL A 283 -11.83 4.95 26.95
C VAL A 283 -11.35 4.10 28.13
N SER A 284 -10.47 3.14 27.85
CA SER A 284 -9.88 2.25 28.85
C SER A 284 -8.36 2.39 28.82
N PHE A 285 -7.81 3.20 29.72
CA PHE A 285 -6.38 3.43 29.86
C PHE A 285 -5.70 2.26 30.56
N THR A 286 -4.52 1.86 30.07
CA THR A 286 -3.69 0.78 30.63
C THR A 286 -2.24 1.21 30.92
N ALA A 287 -1.80 2.39 30.46
CA ALA A 287 -0.52 2.99 30.84
C ALA A 287 -0.53 4.51 30.60
N ASN A 288 0.31 5.26 31.32
CA ASN A 288 0.61 6.68 31.10
C ASN A 288 2.07 6.93 31.49
N THR A 289 2.87 7.57 30.63
CA THR A 289 4.29 7.86 30.91
C THR A 289 4.49 9.19 31.64
N GLY A 290 3.49 10.06 31.67
CA GLY A 290 3.56 11.39 32.30
C GLY A 290 2.85 11.49 33.65
N ALA A 291 2.12 10.46 34.07
CA ALA A 291 1.46 10.35 35.37
C ALA A 291 1.19 8.87 35.72
N THR A 292 0.74 8.60 36.95
CA THR A 292 0.46 7.23 37.40
C THR A 292 -0.93 6.71 37.06
N GLY A 293 -1.83 7.56 36.58
CA GLY A 293 -3.20 7.20 36.14
C GLY A 293 -3.48 7.69 34.71
N GLY A 294 -4.55 7.21 34.10
CA GLY A 294 -5.06 7.73 32.83
C GLY A 294 -5.62 9.14 33.01
N GLN A 295 -5.32 10.03 32.07
CA GLN A 295 -5.71 11.44 32.10
C GLN A 295 -6.36 11.86 30.79
N ALA A 296 -7.39 12.71 30.87
CA ALA A 296 -8.01 13.32 29.70
C ALA A 296 -8.51 14.72 30.07
N ALA A 297 -8.00 15.75 29.39
CA ALA A 297 -8.60 17.09 29.43
C ALA A 297 -9.91 17.12 28.65
N GLU A 298 -9.94 16.47 27.48
CA GLU A 298 -11.17 16.25 26.74
C GLU A 298 -11.20 14.81 26.21
N PHE A 299 -12.39 14.22 26.16
CA PHE A 299 -12.74 12.98 25.49
C PHE A 299 -13.97 13.21 24.60
N GLU A 300 -13.68 13.59 23.38
CA GLU A 300 -14.65 14.05 22.39
C GLU A 300 -15.04 12.90 21.46
N ILE A 301 -16.31 12.85 21.05
CA ILE A 301 -16.85 11.79 20.18
C ILE A 301 -17.53 12.43 18.98
N TYR A 302 -17.24 11.92 17.79
CA TYR A 302 -17.71 12.49 16.54
C TYR A 302 -18.32 11.43 15.59
N ASN A 303 -19.09 11.93 14.64
CA ASN A 303 -19.60 11.20 13.49
C ASN A 303 -19.23 12.00 12.23
N THR A 304 -18.23 11.53 11.50
CA THR A 304 -17.70 12.18 10.30
C THR A 304 -18.44 11.77 9.02
N GLY A 305 -19.52 10.99 9.12
CA GLY A 305 -20.39 10.67 7.99
C GLY A 305 -20.11 9.35 7.28
N SER A 306 -19.25 8.47 7.82
CA SER A 306 -19.17 7.09 7.31
C SER A 306 -20.48 6.35 7.59
N ALA A 307 -21.23 6.01 6.55
CA ALA A 307 -22.47 5.26 6.70
C ALA A 307 -22.20 3.89 7.36
N ALA A 308 -22.77 3.66 8.55
CA ALA A 308 -22.72 2.36 9.20
C ALA A 308 -23.43 1.31 8.32
N PRO A 309 -22.87 0.10 8.13
CA PRO A 309 -23.60 -0.98 7.48
C PRO A 309 -24.87 -1.28 8.28
N SER A 310 -26.01 -1.35 7.59
CA SER A 310 -27.31 -1.62 8.21
C SER A 310 -27.25 -2.94 9.00
N PRO A 311 -27.74 -3.00 10.26
CA PRO A 311 -27.75 -4.23 11.03
C PRO A 311 -28.63 -5.27 10.32
N SER A 312 -28.02 -6.41 9.96
CA SER A 312 -28.73 -7.58 9.47
C SER A 312 -29.48 -8.24 10.64
N PRO A 313 -30.77 -8.60 10.49
CA PRO A 313 -31.53 -9.25 11.56
C PRO A 313 -30.93 -10.62 11.92
N SER A 314 -30.71 -10.83 13.22
CA SER A 314 -30.20 -12.09 13.78
C SER A 314 -31.15 -13.26 13.49
N PRO A 315 -30.68 -14.40 12.93
CA PRO A 315 -31.51 -15.58 12.77
C PRO A 315 -31.81 -16.25 14.12
N SER A 316 -33.02 -16.79 14.23
CA SER A 316 -33.51 -17.60 15.37
C SER A 316 -32.81 -18.96 15.44
N PRO A 317 -32.51 -19.49 16.64
CA PRO A 317 -31.82 -20.77 16.79
C PRO A 317 -32.68 -21.94 16.28
N THR A 318 -32.08 -22.80 15.46
CA THR A 318 -32.64 -24.07 14.99
C THR A 318 -32.01 -25.23 15.78
N PRO A 319 -32.77 -26.24 16.24
CA PRO A 319 -32.25 -27.34 17.05
C PRO A 319 -31.30 -28.27 16.29
N THR A 320 -30.31 -28.78 17.02
CA THR A 320 -29.21 -29.64 16.58
C THR A 320 -29.67 -31.05 16.12
N PRO A 321 -29.31 -31.52 14.90
CA PRO A 321 -29.53 -32.91 14.50
C PRO A 321 -28.41 -33.87 14.97
N THR A 322 -28.84 -35.11 15.24
CA THR A 322 -28.05 -36.29 15.64
C THR A 322 -27.06 -36.74 14.53
N PRO A 323 -25.84 -37.20 14.87
CA PRO A 323 -24.82 -37.57 13.88
C PRO A 323 -25.18 -38.84 13.09
N THR A 324 -25.03 -38.76 11.77
CA THR A 324 -25.06 -39.87 10.80
C THR A 324 -23.64 -40.03 10.21
N PRO A 325 -23.14 -41.26 9.95
CA PRO A 325 -21.76 -41.50 9.56
C PRO A 325 -21.32 -40.76 8.28
N THR A 326 -20.08 -40.28 8.33
CA THR A 326 -19.39 -39.39 7.37
C THR A 326 -19.12 -40.02 6.00
N PRO A 327 -19.69 -39.49 4.90
CA PRO A 327 -19.14 -39.67 3.56
C PRO A 327 -17.97 -38.71 3.29
N THR A 328 -17.06 -39.16 2.44
CA THR A 328 -15.80 -38.54 1.96
C THR A 328 -15.94 -37.02 1.68
N PRO A 329 -14.95 -36.18 2.08
CA PRO A 329 -15.05 -34.72 1.97
C PRO A 329 -15.20 -34.23 0.52
N THR A 330 -16.25 -33.45 0.30
CA THR A 330 -16.40 -32.54 -0.86
C THR A 330 -15.68 -31.22 -0.51
N PRO A 331 -14.96 -30.57 -1.44
CA PRO A 331 -14.21 -29.34 -1.16
C PRO A 331 -15.09 -28.27 -0.49
N THR A 332 -14.61 -27.73 0.63
CA THR A 332 -15.26 -26.64 1.37
C THR A 332 -15.30 -25.39 0.49
N PRO A 333 -16.46 -24.71 0.32
CA PRO A 333 -16.51 -23.45 -0.40
C PRO A 333 -15.67 -22.40 0.34
N THR A 334 -14.78 -21.75 -0.39
CA THR A 334 -13.96 -20.62 0.07
C THR A 334 -14.90 -19.51 0.59
N PRO A 335 -14.66 -18.95 1.81
CA PRO A 335 -15.52 -17.91 2.37
C PRO A 335 -15.62 -16.70 1.43
N THR A 336 -16.84 -16.19 1.26
CA THR A 336 -17.12 -14.94 0.54
C THR A 336 -16.40 -13.78 1.24
N PRO A 337 -15.61 -12.95 0.52
CA PRO A 337 -14.87 -11.83 1.12
C PRO A 337 -15.79 -10.83 1.83
N SER A 338 -15.34 -10.30 2.97
CA SER A 338 -15.94 -9.10 3.56
C SER A 338 -15.45 -7.87 2.77
N PRO A 339 -16.33 -6.92 2.37
CA PRO A 339 -15.92 -5.70 1.70
C PRO A 339 -14.80 -4.96 2.47
N GLY A 340 -13.72 -4.58 1.78
CA GLY A 340 -12.62 -3.79 2.34
C GLY A 340 -11.39 -4.57 2.83
N THR A 341 -11.40 -5.91 2.81
CA THR A 341 -10.19 -6.71 3.08
C THR A 341 -9.56 -7.16 1.76
N TYR A 342 -8.41 -6.59 1.40
CA TYR A 342 -7.67 -6.90 0.18
C TYR A 342 -6.25 -7.35 0.51
N GLY A 343 -5.68 -8.17 -0.38
CA GLY A 343 -4.26 -8.49 -0.35
C GLY A 343 -3.87 -9.57 0.65
N ALA A 344 -2.57 -9.86 0.68
CA ALA A 344 -1.98 -10.81 1.60
C ALA A 344 -1.86 -10.20 3.01
N THR A 345 -2.20 -11.00 4.01
CA THR A 345 -1.88 -10.74 5.40
C THR A 345 -0.48 -11.27 5.70
N MET A 346 0.48 -10.36 5.78
CA MET A 346 1.87 -10.65 6.09
C MET A 346 2.23 -10.28 7.54
N PRO A 347 3.27 -10.91 8.13
CA PRO A 347 3.66 -10.65 9.52
C PRO A 347 4.39 -9.32 9.73
N TYR A 348 4.81 -8.65 8.66
CA TYR A 348 5.48 -7.36 8.70
C TYR A 348 4.52 -6.18 8.68
N ASP A 349 4.95 -5.09 9.31
CA ASP A 349 4.45 -3.74 9.04
C ASP A 349 5.35 -3.10 7.97
N THR A 350 4.76 -2.37 7.03
CA THR A 350 5.47 -1.62 5.98
C THR A 350 5.45 -0.13 6.31
N PHE A 351 6.59 0.54 6.15
CA PHE A 351 6.76 1.97 6.34
C PHE A 351 7.35 2.57 5.06
N GLU A 352 6.60 3.45 4.40
CA GLU A 352 7.10 4.22 3.26
C GLU A 352 8.10 5.28 3.76
N ALA A 353 9.23 5.43 3.07
CA ALA A 353 10.32 6.29 3.51
C ALA A 353 9.95 7.77 3.49
N GLU A 354 9.13 8.18 2.54
CA GLU A 354 8.67 9.56 2.36
C GLU A 354 7.62 9.99 3.39
N ASP A 355 7.02 9.04 4.12
CA ASP A 355 6.00 9.31 5.14
C ASP A 355 6.60 9.41 6.56
N VAL A 356 7.93 9.30 6.69
CA VAL A 356 8.63 9.33 7.99
C VAL A 356 9.70 10.43 8.06
N SER A 357 10.27 10.65 9.24
CA SER A 357 11.28 11.69 9.44
C SER A 357 12.53 11.40 8.62
N HIS A 358 12.95 12.37 7.81
CA HIS A 358 14.10 12.24 6.93
C HIS A 358 14.82 13.57 6.72
N THR A 359 16.06 13.50 6.25
CA THR A 359 16.86 14.65 5.82
C THR A 359 17.34 14.54 4.36
N GLY A 360 16.98 13.44 3.69
CA GLY A 360 17.13 13.28 2.25
C GLY A 360 16.08 14.05 1.47
N THR A 361 16.21 14.02 0.15
CA THR A 361 15.24 14.63 -0.76
C THR A 361 14.19 13.60 -1.17
N VAL A 362 12.91 13.90 -1.00
CA VAL A 362 11.83 13.08 -1.55
C VAL A 362 11.84 13.22 -3.08
N ILE A 363 11.79 12.09 -3.79
CA ILE A 363 11.57 12.04 -5.24
C ILE A 363 10.14 11.58 -5.52
N GLY A 364 9.58 12.00 -6.66
CA GLY A 364 8.22 11.66 -7.06
C GLY A 364 7.11 12.49 -6.40
N PRO A 365 5.84 12.19 -6.69
CA PRO A 365 5.38 11.04 -7.46
C PRO A 365 5.54 11.22 -8.98
N PHE A 366 6.19 10.26 -9.65
CA PHE A 366 6.28 10.21 -11.12
C PHE A 366 5.84 8.85 -11.65
N THR A 367 5.27 8.81 -12.85
CA THR A 367 4.81 7.58 -13.51
C THR A 367 5.52 7.30 -14.83
N THR A 368 6.48 8.16 -15.20
CA THR A 368 7.29 8.02 -16.39
C THR A 368 8.26 6.86 -16.21
N ALA A 369 8.14 5.83 -17.05
CA ALA A 369 9.05 4.70 -17.06
C ALA A 369 10.52 5.17 -17.23
N GLY A 370 11.42 4.55 -16.49
CA GLY A 370 12.82 4.97 -16.40
C GLY A 370 13.10 6.08 -15.40
N ASP A 371 12.07 6.71 -14.81
CA ASP A 371 12.26 7.54 -13.63
C ASP A 371 12.36 6.64 -12.40
N LEU A 372 13.35 6.90 -11.54
CA LEU A 372 13.56 6.17 -10.30
C LEU A 372 12.33 6.23 -9.37
N ALA A 373 11.57 7.33 -9.39
CA ALA A 373 10.34 7.43 -8.61
C ALA A 373 9.22 6.54 -9.18
N SER A 374 9.23 6.25 -10.48
CA SER A 374 8.19 5.41 -11.09
C SER A 374 8.21 3.96 -10.60
N GLU A 375 9.36 3.46 -10.15
CA GLU A 375 9.50 2.11 -9.61
C GLU A 375 9.53 2.07 -8.07
N ALA A 376 9.30 3.20 -7.41
CA ALA A 376 9.16 3.27 -5.97
C ALA A 376 7.71 2.92 -5.54
N SER A 377 7.55 2.33 -4.36
CA SER A 377 6.22 2.16 -3.75
C SER A 377 5.60 3.53 -3.53
N GLY A 378 4.30 3.66 -3.78
CA GLY A 378 3.66 4.99 -3.73
C GLY A 378 4.14 5.98 -4.79
N ARG A 379 5.03 5.54 -5.69
CA ARG A 379 5.78 6.33 -6.67
C ARG A 379 6.72 7.36 -6.06
N LYS A 380 7.12 7.19 -4.79
CA LYS A 380 7.99 8.12 -4.08
C LYS A 380 9.04 7.37 -3.29
N ALA A 381 10.18 8.01 -3.08
CA ALA A 381 11.25 7.48 -2.26
C ALA A 381 12.07 8.65 -1.68
N VAL A 382 12.96 8.36 -0.74
CA VAL A 382 13.87 9.36 -0.16
C VAL A 382 15.30 9.12 -0.64
N LYS A 383 15.84 10.08 -1.39
CA LYS A 383 17.19 10.04 -1.94
C LYS A 383 18.20 10.68 -1.00
N LEU A 384 19.17 9.89 -0.52
CA LEU A 384 20.28 10.29 0.34
C LEU A 384 21.54 10.53 -0.51
N THR A 385 21.94 11.77 -0.71
CA THR A 385 23.07 12.19 -1.56
C THR A 385 24.31 12.61 -0.77
N SER A 386 24.15 13.00 0.48
CA SER A 386 25.20 13.59 1.31
C SER A 386 25.44 12.81 2.61
N ALA A 387 26.65 12.92 3.15
CA ALA A 387 27.00 12.32 4.43
C ALA A 387 26.12 12.89 5.55
N GLY A 388 25.63 12.04 6.43
CA GLY A 388 24.75 12.37 7.54
C GLY A 388 23.27 12.40 7.18
N GLN A 389 22.88 12.38 5.90
CA GLN A 389 21.46 12.28 5.52
C GLN A 389 20.89 10.93 5.90
N TYR A 390 19.62 10.92 6.31
CA TYR A 390 18.95 9.74 6.83
C TYR A 390 17.46 9.67 6.53
N VAL A 391 16.91 8.48 6.73
CA VAL A 391 15.48 8.19 6.93
C VAL A 391 15.30 7.47 8.27
N GLN A 392 14.27 7.83 9.03
CA GLN A 392 14.04 7.35 10.39
C GLN A 392 12.61 6.82 10.58
N PHE A 393 12.53 5.52 10.84
CA PHE A 393 11.30 4.78 11.06
C PHE A 393 11.09 4.52 12.55
N THR A 394 9.85 4.63 13.03
CA THR A 394 9.49 4.25 14.41
C THR A 394 8.67 2.97 14.36
N LEU A 395 9.16 1.90 14.99
CA LEU A 395 8.46 0.61 14.98
C LEU A 395 7.06 0.72 15.59
N SER A 396 6.04 0.28 14.86
CA SER A 396 4.65 0.15 15.36
C SER A 396 4.44 -1.06 16.25
N LYS A 397 5.25 -2.10 16.08
CA LYS A 397 5.22 -3.39 16.81
C LYS A 397 6.63 -3.85 17.13
N ALA A 398 6.76 -4.87 17.98
CA ALA A 398 8.06 -5.48 18.23
C ALA A 398 8.58 -6.18 16.96
N ALA A 399 9.84 -5.97 16.61
CA ALA A 399 10.45 -6.51 15.40
C ALA A 399 11.90 -6.98 15.60
N GLN A 400 12.28 -8.03 14.88
CA GLN A 400 13.65 -8.55 14.78
C GLN A 400 14.10 -8.67 13.33
N GLY A 401 13.19 -8.88 12.38
CA GLY A 401 13.49 -8.93 10.95
C GLY A 401 13.21 -7.59 10.32
N LEU A 402 14.16 -7.09 9.52
CA LEU A 402 14.02 -5.88 8.72
C LEU A 402 14.24 -6.21 7.24
N THR A 403 13.40 -5.72 6.34
CA THR A 403 13.64 -5.71 4.89
C THR A 403 13.69 -4.28 4.42
N ILE A 404 14.77 -3.88 3.75
CA ILE A 404 14.95 -2.52 3.24
C ILE A 404 14.85 -2.60 1.72
N ARG A 405 13.91 -1.86 1.12
CA ARG A 405 13.87 -1.66 -0.33
C ARG A 405 14.62 -0.39 -0.69
N TYR A 406 15.57 -0.49 -1.60
CA TYR A 406 16.49 0.59 -1.91
C TYR A 406 16.90 0.60 -3.37
N ALA A 407 17.48 1.70 -3.82
CA ALA A 407 18.17 1.77 -5.10
C ALA A 407 19.54 2.46 -4.94
N LEU A 408 20.49 1.95 -5.71
CA LEU A 408 21.82 2.51 -5.91
C LEU A 408 22.01 2.82 -7.41
N PRO A 409 22.85 3.81 -7.78
CA PRO A 409 23.28 3.96 -9.16
C PRO A 409 23.95 2.67 -9.66
N ASP A 410 23.83 2.41 -10.96
CA ASP A 410 24.62 1.39 -11.63
C ASP A 410 26.03 1.89 -11.99
N ASN A 411 26.92 0.96 -12.35
CA ASN A 411 28.22 1.27 -12.92
C ASN A 411 28.18 1.30 -14.45
N ALA A 412 29.24 1.83 -15.08
CA ALA A 412 29.29 1.98 -16.54
C ALA A 412 29.33 0.65 -17.32
N ASP A 413 29.69 -0.45 -16.65
CA ASP A 413 29.81 -1.79 -17.23
C ASP A 413 28.53 -2.63 -17.07
N GLY A 414 27.50 -2.12 -16.37
CA GLY A 414 26.26 -2.87 -16.12
C GLY A 414 26.41 -4.02 -15.11
N THR A 415 27.45 -4.00 -14.28
CA THR A 415 27.77 -5.08 -13.33
C THR A 415 27.45 -4.73 -11.88
N GLY A 416 26.95 -3.51 -11.64
CA GLY A 416 26.53 -3.02 -10.34
C GLY A 416 27.63 -2.40 -9.47
N ILE A 417 27.21 -1.71 -8.41
CA ILE A 417 28.05 -1.09 -7.39
C ILE A 417 27.68 -1.67 -6.03
N ASP A 418 28.67 -2.20 -5.31
CA ASP A 418 28.51 -2.50 -3.89
C ASP A 418 28.66 -1.22 -3.06
N SER A 419 27.81 -1.03 -2.07
CA SER A 419 27.80 0.12 -1.16
C SER A 419 27.36 -0.32 0.23
N ALA A 420 27.13 0.64 1.13
CA ALA A 420 26.52 0.37 2.41
C ALA A 420 25.64 1.53 2.89
N ILE A 421 24.73 1.22 3.83
CA ILE A 421 23.98 2.21 4.61
C ILE A 421 24.16 1.90 6.09
N SER A 422 24.45 2.91 6.91
CA SER A 422 24.57 2.71 8.36
C SER A 422 23.21 2.57 9.01
N LEU A 423 22.98 1.44 9.68
CA LEU A 423 21.78 1.14 10.45
C LEU A 423 22.00 1.52 11.91
N TYR A 424 21.17 2.42 12.43
CA TYR A 424 21.11 2.80 13.83
C TYR A 424 19.82 2.28 14.47
N ILE A 425 19.92 1.82 15.72
CA ILE A 425 18.80 1.35 16.51
C ILE A 425 18.79 2.09 17.85
N GLY A 426 17.70 2.79 18.15
CA GLY A 426 17.59 3.61 19.36
C GLY A 426 18.66 4.70 19.45
N GLY A 427 19.12 5.22 18.31
CA GLY A 427 20.17 6.24 18.22
C GLY A 427 21.61 5.72 18.25
N THR A 428 21.83 4.42 18.47
CA THR A 428 23.18 3.81 18.48
C THR A 428 23.46 3.14 17.15
N LEU A 429 24.66 3.30 16.59
CA LEU A 429 25.07 2.57 15.38
C LEU A 429 25.06 1.07 15.69
N TYR A 430 24.28 0.31 14.93
CA TYR A 430 24.18 -1.14 15.05
C TYR A 430 25.19 -1.82 14.14
N LYS A 431 25.14 -1.53 12.84
CA LYS A 431 26.13 -1.95 11.83
C LYS A 431 25.97 -1.16 10.52
N ASP A 432 26.94 -1.29 9.63
CA ASP A 432 26.74 -1.00 8.22
C ASP A 432 26.05 -2.19 7.53
N VAL A 433 24.97 -1.92 6.80
CA VAL A 433 24.24 -2.89 5.99
C VAL A 433 24.78 -2.80 4.57
N ASN A 434 25.32 -3.91 4.06
CA ASN A 434 25.79 -3.99 2.68
C ASN A 434 24.61 -3.88 1.71
N LEU A 435 24.80 -3.06 0.68
CA LEU A 435 23.87 -2.83 -0.41
C LEU A 435 24.58 -3.12 -1.74
N THR A 436 23.85 -3.48 -2.78
CA THR A 436 24.40 -3.70 -4.12
C THR A 436 23.39 -3.32 -5.20
N SER A 437 23.84 -2.83 -6.35
CA SER A 437 22.98 -2.72 -7.55
C SER A 437 23.15 -3.89 -8.52
N ARG A 438 23.88 -4.95 -8.12
CA ARG A 438 24.13 -6.14 -8.96
C ARG A 438 22.85 -6.83 -9.45
N TYR A 439 21.80 -6.80 -8.63
CA TYR A 439 20.50 -7.44 -8.92
C TYR A 439 19.45 -6.43 -9.39
N ALA A 440 19.89 -5.25 -9.80
CA ALA A 440 19.06 -4.20 -10.34
C ALA A 440 19.58 -3.80 -11.72
N TRP A 441 18.82 -2.94 -12.39
CA TRP A 441 19.11 -2.32 -13.68
C TRP A 441 19.08 -3.26 -14.87
N ASN A 442 18.03 -3.08 -15.66
CA ASN A 442 17.99 -3.48 -17.06
C ASN A 442 17.93 -2.22 -17.95
N TYR A 443 18.47 -2.35 -19.14
CA TYR A 443 18.50 -1.36 -20.21
C TYR A 443 18.13 -2.03 -21.54
N GLY A 444 18.02 -1.23 -22.61
CA GLY A 444 17.74 -1.76 -23.92
C GLY A 444 16.29 -2.17 -24.12
N GLU A 445 16.10 -3.04 -25.10
CA GLU A 445 14.83 -3.64 -25.48
C GLU A 445 14.94 -5.17 -25.40
N TRP A 446 13.80 -5.86 -25.42
CA TRP A 446 13.79 -7.31 -25.53
C TRP A 446 14.52 -7.79 -26.80
N ASN A 447 15.31 -8.86 -26.69
CA ASN A 447 16.17 -9.42 -27.76
C ASN A 447 17.34 -8.52 -28.20
N THR A 448 17.85 -7.63 -27.36
CA THR A 448 18.96 -6.72 -27.73
C THR A 448 20.36 -7.30 -27.53
N GLU A 449 20.54 -8.40 -26.80
CA GLU A 449 21.86 -8.98 -26.57
C GLU A 449 22.16 -10.21 -27.43
N GLY A 450 23.05 -10.03 -28.43
CA GLY A 450 23.82 -11.11 -29.04
C GLY A 450 23.02 -12.22 -29.76
N GLY A 451 21.77 -11.97 -30.15
CA GLY A 451 20.90 -12.98 -30.76
C GLY A 451 20.23 -13.95 -29.79
N GLN A 452 20.30 -13.67 -28.48
CA GLN A 452 19.59 -14.42 -27.43
C GLN A 452 18.27 -13.73 -27.06
N ILE A 453 17.29 -14.52 -26.60
CA ILE A 453 16.01 -14.00 -26.10
C ILE A 453 16.21 -13.53 -24.66
N ARG A 454 16.76 -12.33 -24.51
CA ARG A 454 17.07 -11.71 -23.21
C ARG A 454 17.04 -10.18 -23.24
N TRP A 455 16.86 -9.57 -22.07
CA TRP A 455 17.05 -8.13 -21.87
C TRP A 455 18.54 -7.77 -21.91
N SER A 456 18.87 -6.47 -21.88
CA SER A 456 20.25 -6.02 -21.69
C SER A 456 20.46 -5.47 -20.29
N ASN A 457 21.63 -5.69 -19.71
CA ASN A 457 22.09 -4.98 -18.52
C ASN A 457 23.19 -3.97 -18.88
N ASN A 458 23.43 -3.70 -20.17
CA ASN A 458 24.41 -2.73 -20.63
C ASN A 458 23.82 -1.31 -20.63
N PRO A 459 24.32 -0.37 -19.79
CA PRO A 459 23.82 1.01 -19.75
C PRO A 459 23.99 1.78 -21.07
N ASN A 460 24.83 1.27 -21.98
CA ASN A 460 25.10 1.84 -23.30
C ASN A 460 24.32 1.17 -24.44
N ALA A 461 23.32 0.32 -24.13
CA ALA A 461 22.47 -0.30 -25.14
C ALA A 461 21.67 0.74 -25.96
N VAL A 462 21.24 0.35 -27.16
CA VAL A 462 20.34 1.16 -27.99
C VAL A 462 18.95 1.13 -27.34
N SER A 463 18.41 2.30 -27.00
CA SER A 463 17.39 2.50 -25.95
C SER A 463 18.01 2.29 -24.56
N ASN A 464 18.13 3.36 -23.78
CA ASN A 464 18.78 3.32 -22.46
C ASN A 464 17.82 3.69 -21.32
N THR A 465 16.51 3.59 -21.55
CA THR A 465 15.50 3.77 -20.50
C THR A 465 15.69 2.67 -19.46
N PRO A 466 16.10 3.01 -18.23
CA PRO A 466 16.36 1.99 -17.22
C PRO A 466 15.05 1.39 -16.70
N HIS A 467 15.13 0.17 -16.20
CA HIS A 467 14.05 -0.48 -15.46
C HIS A 467 14.62 -1.46 -14.44
N HIS A 468 13.79 -1.94 -13.51
CA HIS A 468 14.22 -2.85 -12.44
C HIS A 468 15.29 -2.24 -11.53
N MET A 469 15.13 -0.96 -11.16
CA MET A 469 16.15 -0.09 -10.55
C MET A 469 16.30 -0.26 -9.03
N TYR A 470 15.37 -0.98 -8.39
CA TYR A 470 15.38 -1.25 -6.95
C TYR A 470 15.73 -2.70 -6.66
N ASP A 471 16.22 -2.93 -5.45
CA ASP A 471 16.49 -4.24 -4.87
C ASP A 471 16.09 -4.22 -3.37
N GLU A 472 16.00 -5.40 -2.75
CA GLU A 472 15.71 -5.56 -1.33
C GLU A 472 16.87 -6.24 -0.57
N VAL A 473 17.13 -5.77 0.66
CA VAL A 473 18.06 -6.45 1.59
C VAL A 473 17.37 -6.79 2.90
N SER A 474 17.54 -8.03 3.34
CA SER A 474 17.01 -8.54 4.61
C SER A 474 18.06 -8.54 5.72
N VAL A 475 17.73 -8.00 6.89
CA VAL A 475 18.60 -7.92 8.07
C VAL A 475 17.91 -8.57 9.28
N LEU A 476 18.51 -9.64 9.79
CA LEU A 476 18.12 -10.22 11.07
C LEU A 476 18.88 -9.52 12.21
N LEU A 477 18.14 -8.96 13.16
CA LEU A 477 18.69 -8.31 14.35
C LEU A 477 19.07 -9.33 15.43
N ASP A 478 19.96 -8.94 16.33
CA ASP A 478 20.47 -9.75 17.44
C ASP A 478 19.37 -10.15 18.45
N ARG A 479 18.31 -9.35 18.53
CA ARG A 479 17.13 -9.58 19.36
C ARG A 479 15.91 -8.87 18.78
N SER A 480 14.75 -9.16 19.35
CA SER A 480 13.54 -8.38 19.10
C SER A 480 13.62 -7.02 19.82
N TYR A 481 13.34 -5.95 19.09
CA TYR A 481 13.24 -4.59 19.59
C TYR A 481 11.77 -4.19 19.71
N PRO A 482 11.35 -3.53 20.81
CA PRO A 482 9.94 -3.22 21.06
C PRO A 482 9.41 -2.10 20.14
N ALA A 483 8.08 -2.01 20.05
CA ALA A 483 7.40 -0.86 19.46
C ALA A 483 7.91 0.47 20.07
N GLY A 484 7.95 1.53 19.27
CA GLY A 484 8.54 2.82 19.63
C GLY A 484 10.05 2.88 19.45
N THR A 485 10.74 1.76 19.20
CA THR A 485 12.16 1.79 18.84
C THR A 485 12.33 2.48 17.51
N VAL A 486 13.30 3.38 17.46
CA VAL A 486 13.68 4.09 16.24
C VAL A 486 14.71 3.28 15.45
N ILE A 487 14.39 2.99 14.20
CA ILE A 487 15.28 2.42 13.18
C ILE A 487 15.67 3.55 12.24
N LYS A 488 16.95 3.91 12.18
CA LYS A 488 17.44 4.96 11.29
C LYS A 488 18.44 4.41 10.29
N LEU A 489 18.18 4.64 9.01
CA LEU A 489 19.08 4.35 7.89
C LEU A 489 19.78 5.66 7.51
N GLN A 490 21.09 5.73 7.70
CA GLN A 490 21.86 6.95 7.49
C GLN A 490 23.04 6.69 6.56
N ARG A 491 23.22 7.57 5.58
CA ARG A 491 24.35 7.54 4.67
C ARG A 491 25.54 8.23 5.35
N ASN A 492 26.53 7.47 5.77
CA ASN A 492 27.75 7.97 6.41
C ASN A 492 28.90 8.07 5.41
N SER A 493 29.81 9.02 5.62
CA SER A 493 31.03 9.15 4.81
C SER A 493 31.96 7.94 4.91
N SER A 494 31.79 7.11 5.94
CA SER A 494 32.51 5.85 6.15
C SER A 494 31.91 4.66 5.40
N ASN A 495 30.71 4.79 4.81
CA ASN A 495 30.08 3.67 4.11
C ASN A 495 30.90 3.26 2.88
N LEU A 496 30.86 1.95 2.57
CA LEU A 496 31.54 1.37 1.42
C LEU A 496 31.19 2.14 0.15
N ASN A 497 32.20 2.47 -0.66
CA ASN A 497 32.06 3.17 -1.94
C ASN A 497 31.22 4.47 -1.88
N PHE A 498 31.20 5.18 -0.75
CA PHE A 498 30.44 6.43 -0.57
C PHE A 498 30.61 7.45 -1.71
N GLY A 499 31.84 7.61 -2.22
CA GLY A 499 32.13 8.55 -3.31
C GLY A 499 31.72 8.09 -4.70
N SER A 500 31.63 6.77 -4.92
CA SER A 500 31.25 6.17 -6.21
C SER A 500 29.74 5.93 -6.31
N ALA A 501 29.08 5.60 -5.21
CA ALA A 501 27.62 5.51 -5.13
C ALA A 501 27.04 6.92 -4.92
N ALA A 502 26.70 7.62 -6.01
CA ALA A 502 26.20 9.00 -5.97
C ALA A 502 24.99 9.21 -5.02
N TYR A 503 24.15 8.20 -4.83
CA TYR A 503 23.02 8.22 -3.91
C TYR A 503 22.73 6.84 -3.29
N VAL A 504 21.98 6.84 -2.20
CA VAL A 504 21.16 5.71 -1.76
C VAL A 504 19.72 6.21 -1.72
N ALA A 505 18.83 5.65 -2.52
CA ALA A 505 17.40 5.94 -2.43
C ALA A 505 16.76 4.87 -1.56
N ILE A 506 16.05 5.29 -0.51
CA ILE A 506 15.29 4.40 0.36
C ILE A 506 13.82 4.54 -0.02
N ASP A 507 13.21 3.43 -0.41
CA ASP A 507 11.80 3.35 -0.78
C ASP A 507 10.95 3.04 0.44
N LEU A 508 11.18 1.87 1.05
CA LEU A 508 10.42 1.42 2.20
C LEU A 508 11.24 0.54 3.14
N LEU A 509 10.71 0.39 4.35
CA LEU A 509 11.15 -0.58 5.34
C LEU A 509 9.99 -1.52 5.69
N GLU A 510 10.22 -2.83 5.66
CA GLU A 510 9.35 -3.81 6.33
C GLU A 510 9.99 -4.24 7.65
N ALA A 511 9.21 -4.30 8.72
CA ALA A 511 9.68 -4.77 10.03
C ALA A 511 8.72 -5.79 10.63
N GLU A 512 9.25 -6.91 11.14
CA GLU A 512 8.45 -7.99 11.69
C GLU A 512 9.07 -8.73 12.87
N ALA A 513 8.23 -9.42 13.63
CA ALA A 513 8.68 -10.44 14.57
C ALA A 513 9.21 -11.66 13.82
N VAL A 514 10.32 -12.23 14.31
CA VAL A 514 10.89 -13.47 13.77
C VAL A 514 10.65 -14.60 14.79
N PRO A 515 9.88 -15.64 14.44
CA PRO A 515 9.69 -16.81 15.30
C PRO A 515 11.01 -17.54 15.56
N ALA A 516 11.12 -18.29 16.65
CA ALA A 516 12.27 -19.16 16.88
C ALA A 516 12.47 -20.17 15.73
N PRO A 517 13.71 -20.58 15.42
CA PRO A 517 13.97 -21.51 14.34
C PRO A 517 13.28 -22.85 14.59
N LEU A 518 12.68 -23.40 13.54
CA LEU A 518 12.01 -24.69 13.59
C LEU A 518 13.03 -25.82 13.78
N THR A 519 12.56 -26.92 14.37
CA THR A 519 13.37 -28.15 14.55
C THR A 519 13.03 -29.19 13.49
N MET A 520 14.02 -30.00 13.11
CA MET A 520 13.85 -31.09 12.15
C MET A 520 12.77 -32.10 12.57
N PRO A 521 11.79 -32.44 11.70
CA PRO A 521 10.85 -33.52 11.95
C PRO A 521 11.54 -34.90 12.01
N SER A 522 11.00 -35.83 12.80
CA SER A 522 11.62 -37.16 13.02
C SER A 522 11.69 -38.05 11.78
N ASN A 523 10.86 -37.79 10.76
CA ASN A 523 10.83 -38.50 9.49
C ASN A 523 11.57 -37.76 8.36
N PHE A 524 12.43 -36.81 8.71
CA PHE A 524 13.30 -36.08 7.77
C PHE A 524 14.76 -36.44 8.01
N VAL A 525 15.59 -36.27 6.97
CA VAL A 525 17.04 -36.34 7.08
C VAL A 525 17.66 -34.98 6.80
N SER A 526 18.72 -34.61 7.51
CA SER A 526 19.36 -33.31 7.33
C SER A 526 20.46 -33.38 6.28
N ILE A 527 20.56 -32.34 5.45
CA ILE A 527 21.64 -32.19 4.47
C ILE A 527 23.05 -32.26 5.09
N THR A 528 23.22 -31.87 6.35
CA THR A 528 24.51 -31.92 7.06
C THR A 528 24.95 -33.35 7.38
N GLN A 529 24.02 -34.30 7.45
CA GLN A 529 24.34 -35.74 7.55
C GLN A 529 24.99 -36.28 6.27
N TYR A 530 24.88 -35.54 5.17
CA TYR A 530 25.41 -35.88 3.85
C TYR A 530 26.53 -34.94 3.40
N GLY A 531 27.10 -34.15 4.31
CA GLY A 531 28.30 -33.34 4.07
C GLY A 531 28.06 -31.86 3.77
N ALA A 532 26.80 -31.39 3.75
CA ALA A 532 26.53 -29.96 3.59
C ALA A 532 27.03 -29.16 4.81
N SER A 533 27.59 -27.98 4.57
CA SER A 533 28.13 -27.11 5.62
C SER A 533 27.63 -25.68 5.46
N ALA A 534 27.05 -25.13 6.52
CA ALA A 534 26.48 -23.79 6.47
C ALA A 534 27.57 -22.70 6.41
N ASN A 535 27.34 -21.69 5.58
CA ASN A 535 28.08 -20.43 5.52
C ASN A 535 29.58 -20.55 5.19
N ASP A 536 30.01 -21.62 4.51
CA ASP A 536 31.42 -21.81 4.12
C ASP A 536 31.71 -21.40 2.68
N GLY A 537 30.67 -21.07 1.90
CA GLY A 537 30.77 -20.69 0.48
C GLY A 537 31.12 -21.87 -0.45
N VAL A 538 31.13 -23.10 0.07
CA VAL A 538 31.40 -24.31 -0.70
C VAL A 538 30.09 -24.87 -1.25
N ASP A 539 30.14 -25.49 -2.43
CA ASP A 539 28.95 -26.10 -3.04
C ASP A 539 28.41 -27.29 -2.23
N ASP A 540 27.12 -27.24 -1.90
CA ASP A 540 26.38 -28.24 -1.14
C ASP A 540 25.50 -29.14 -2.04
N THR A 541 25.53 -28.94 -3.37
CA THR A 541 24.61 -29.61 -4.30
C THR A 541 24.70 -31.13 -4.21
N ALA A 542 25.90 -31.68 -4.03
CA ALA A 542 26.11 -33.12 -3.88
C ALA A 542 25.48 -33.68 -2.57
N ALA A 543 25.54 -32.92 -1.48
CA ALA A 543 24.95 -33.29 -0.20
C ALA A 543 23.41 -33.27 -0.27
N PHE A 544 22.84 -32.25 -0.92
CA PHE A 544 21.39 -32.20 -1.19
C PHE A 544 20.91 -33.40 -2.01
N ASN A 545 21.59 -33.70 -3.11
CA ASN A 545 21.24 -34.86 -3.95
C ASN A 545 21.34 -36.18 -3.17
N SER A 546 22.36 -36.33 -2.33
CA SER A 546 22.49 -37.50 -1.44
C SER A 546 21.33 -37.61 -0.44
N ALA A 547 20.92 -36.49 0.17
CA ALA A 547 19.78 -36.45 1.09
C ALA A 547 18.46 -36.78 0.38
N ILE A 548 18.21 -36.20 -0.80
CA ILE A 548 17.04 -36.49 -1.64
C ILE A 548 17.00 -37.99 -2.00
N ASN A 549 18.14 -38.56 -2.41
CA ASN A 549 18.24 -39.97 -2.74
C ASN A 549 17.98 -40.88 -1.52
N ALA A 550 18.41 -40.47 -0.33
CA ALA A 550 18.12 -41.22 0.89
C ALA A 550 16.60 -41.25 1.18
N VAL A 551 15.90 -40.12 1.03
CA VAL A 551 14.44 -40.08 1.18
C VAL A 551 13.76 -40.97 0.14
N LYS A 552 14.17 -40.84 -1.13
CA LYS A 552 13.66 -41.65 -2.25
C LYS A 552 13.80 -43.15 -2.01
N ASN A 553 14.97 -43.57 -1.51
CA ASN A 553 15.30 -44.98 -1.30
C ASN A 553 14.82 -45.54 0.05
N SER A 554 14.13 -44.75 0.86
CA SER A 554 13.70 -45.12 2.22
C SER A 554 12.51 -46.09 2.26
N GLY A 555 11.94 -46.47 1.12
CA GLY A 555 10.68 -47.22 1.06
C GLY A 555 9.49 -46.46 1.65
N GLY A 556 9.57 -45.12 1.72
CA GLY A 556 8.55 -44.24 2.28
C GLY A 556 8.61 -44.04 3.79
N THR A 557 9.64 -44.57 4.47
CA THR A 557 9.88 -44.34 5.91
C THR A 557 10.32 -42.90 6.19
N LEU A 558 11.06 -42.28 5.28
CA LEU A 558 11.38 -40.86 5.28
C LEU A 558 10.41 -40.10 4.38
N LYS A 559 10.10 -38.85 4.76
CA LYS A 559 9.18 -37.97 4.03
C LYS A 559 9.83 -36.73 3.44
N GLY A 560 11.05 -36.38 3.86
CA GLY A 560 11.69 -35.19 3.30
C GLY A 560 13.11 -34.90 3.77
N VAL A 561 13.64 -33.84 3.19
CA VAL A 561 14.96 -33.29 3.44
C VAL A 561 14.84 -32.04 4.32
N TRP A 562 15.71 -31.95 5.33
CA TRP A 562 15.78 -30.84 6.26
C TRP A 562 16.97 -29.93 5.99
N ILE A 563 16.70 -28.64 5.83
CA ILE A 563 17.69 -27.57 5.73
C ILE A 563 17.81 -26.93 7.11
N PRO A 564 18.92 -27.08 7.84
CA PRO A 564 19.10 -26.39 9.12
C PRO A 564 19.33 -24.89 8.91
N ALA A 565 19.45 -24.14 10.02
CA ALA A 565 19.82 -22.73 9.94
C ALA A 565 21.22 -22.56 9.33
N GLY A 566 21.36 -21.61 8.40
CA GLY A 566 22.57 -21.38 7.62
C GLY A 566 22.27 -21.04 6.16
N THR A 567 23.30 -20.54 5.48
CA THR A 567 23.32 -20.38 4.02
C THR A 567 24.05 -21.56 3.39
N PHE A 568 23.44 -22.18 2.39
CA PHE A 568 23.96 -23.34 1.66
C PHE A 568 24.07 -23.00 0.18
N THR A 569 25.22 -23.29 -0.43
CA THR A 569 25.55 -22.83 -1.78
C THR A 569 25.24 -23.90 -2.83
N LEU A 570 24.54 -23.54 -3.90
CA LEU A 570 24.15 -24.41 -5.01
C LEU A 570 24.70 -23.84 -6.33
N ASN A 571 25.93 -24.24 -6.67
CA ASN A 571 26.74 -23.77 -7.80
C ASN A 571 27.19 -24.91 -8.73
N ASN A 572 26.61 -26.11 -8.61
CA ASN A 572 26.87 -27.22 -9.53
C ASN A 572 25.59 -27.59 -10.29
N GLY A 573 25.55 -27.30 -11.59
CA GLY A 573 24.41 -27.57 -12.44
C GLY A 573 24.58 -27.00 -13.85
N THR A 574 23.48 -26.84 -14.56
CA THR A 574 23.41 -26.24 -15.90
C THR A 574 22.27 -25.24 -15.90
N LYS A 575 22.54 -24.03 -16.38
CA LYS A 575 21.54 -22.99 -16.53
C LYS A 575 20.63 -23.35 -17.70
N GLY A 576 19.32 -23.13 -17.58
CA GLY A 576 18.37 -23.71 -18.50
C GLY A 576 16.95 -23.82 -17.92
N ALA A 577 15.97 -24.01 -18.80
CA ALA A 577 14.63 -24.39 -18.40
C ALA A 577 14.64 -25.82 -17.83
N GLY A 578 13.90 -26.04 -16.74
CA GLY A 578 13.78 -27.37 -16.18
C GLY A 578 12.85 -28.27 -17.01
N TYR A 579 11.82 -27.67 -17.65
CA TYR A 579 10.78 -28.42 -18.36
C TYR A 579 11.24 -29.10 -19.64
N ASP A 580 12.26 -28.57 -20.33
CA ASP A 580 12.84 -29.17 -21.54
C ASP A 580 14.14 -29.94 -21.25
N GLY A 581 14.56 -29.98 -19.97
CA GLY A 581 15.75 -30.70 -19.52
C GLY A 581 17.08 -30.00 -19.83
N THR A 582 17.06 -28.76 -20.32
CA THR A 582 18.29 -27.98 -20.57
C THR A 582 18.94 -27.50 -19.28
N GLY A 583 18.14 -27.24 -18.25
CA GLY A 583 18.60 -26.82 -16.93
C GLY A 583 18.67 -27.97 -15.91
N THR A 584 19.74 -28.00 -15.11
CA THR A 584 19.85 -28.91 -13.96
C THR A 584 19.88 -28.15 -12.65
N ARG A 585 19.04 -28.60 -11.71
CA ARG A 585 18.88 -28.09 -10.34
C ARG A 585 18.50 -29.24 -9.41
N LEU A 586 18.07 -28.95 -8.19
CA LEU A 586 17.58 -29.99 -7.28
C LEU A 586 16.25 -30.57 -7.77
N TYR A 587 16.27 -31.83 -8.19
CA TYR A 587 15.08 -32.52 -8.67
C TYR A 587 14.35 -33.24 -7.54
N LEU A 588 13.03 -33.01 -7.45
CA LEU A 588 12.17 -33.68 -6.50
C LEU A 588 11.20 -34.60 -7.22
N ASP A 589 11.30 -35.90 -6.91
CA ASP A 589 10.32 -36.88 -7.34
C ASP A 589 9.08 -36.83 -6.43
N SER A 590 7.99 -37.46 -6.86
CA SER A 590 6.72 -37.45 -6.13
C SER A 590 6.88 -37.87 -4.67
N GLY A 591 6.32 -37.09 -3.75
CA GLY A 591 6.31 -37.39 -2.31
C GLY A 591 7.57 -37.01 -1.53
N ILE A 592 8.58 -36.41 -2.18
CA ILE A 592 9.82 -35.96 -1.51
C ILE A 592 9.66 -34.49 -1.11
N SER A 593 9.45 -34.23 0.17
CA SER A 593 9.29 -32.86 0.69
C SER A 593 10.63 -32.24 1.12
N VAL A 594 10.69 -30.91 1.20
CA VAL A 594 11.84 -30.17 1.75
C VAL A 594 11.33 -29.13 2.75
N LYS A 595 11.97 -29.06 3.91
CA LYS A 595 11.61 -28.11 4.97
C LYS A 595 12.85 -27.45 5.55
N GLY A 596 12.77 -26.15 5.82
CA GLY A 596 13.83 -25.41 6.50
C GLY A 596 13.49 -25.02 7.94
N ALA A 597 14.43 -24.36 8.60
CA ALA A 597 14.29 -23.82 9.94
C ALA A 597 13.47 -22.51 10.00
N GLY A 598 13.04 -21.97 8.85
CA GLY A 598 12.34 -20.69 8.69
C GLY A 598 13.02 -19.80 7.66
N ILE A 599 12.26 -18.92 7.00
CA ILE A 599 12.75 -18.03 5.92
C ILE A 599 13.89 -17.08 6.36
N TRP A 600 13.98 -16.78 7.66
CA TRP A 600 15.04 -15.96 8.25
C TRP A 600 16.29 -16.75 8.66
N TYR A 601 16.25 -18.09 8.57
CA TYR A 601 17.27 -18.98 9.11
C TYR A 601 17.90 -19.87 8.05
N SER A 602 17.10 -20.50 7.19
CA SER A 602 17.58 -21.44 6.17
C SER A 602 17.57 -20.78 4.80
N LYS A 603 18.75 -20.58 4.21
CA LYS A 603 18.93 -19.93 2.92
C LYS A 603 19.64 -20.87 1.95
N LEU A 604 19.10 -21.00 0.74
CA LEU A 604 19.80 -21.52 -0.43
C LEU A 604 20.31 -20.33 -1.25
N SER A 605 21.56 -20.38 -1.69
CA SER A 605 22.16 -19.36 -2.54
C SER A 605 22.95 -19.92 -3.70
N GLY A 606 23.10 -19.17 -4.79
CA GLY A 606 23.99 -19.53 -5.89
C GLY A 606 23.31 -19.64 -7.25
N ASP A 607 24.11 -19.97 -8.27
CA ASP A 607 23.72 -19.96 -9.69
C ASP A 607 22.63 -20.97 -10.05
N TYR A 608 22.42 -22.00 -9.22
CA TYR A 608 21.41 -23.05 -9.43
C TYR A 608 20.48 -23.23 -8.23
N ALA A 609 20.36 -22.20 -7.39
CA ALA A 609 19.48 -22.23 -6.23
C ALA A 609 18.00 -22.30 -6.68
N GLY A 610 17.41 -23.50 -6.58
CA GLY A 610 16.02 -23.74 -6.93
C GLY A 610 15.67 -25.23 -6.99
N PHE A 611 14.38 -25.51 -7.19
CA PHE A 611 13.84 -26.87 -7.27
C PHE A 611 13.09 -27.12 -8.57
N TYR A 612 13.20 -28.33 -9.10
CA TYR A 612 12.38 -28.81 -10.21
C TYR A 612 11.55 -30.01 -9.75
N LEU A 613 10.23 -29.88 -9.85
CA LEU A 613 9.26 -30.89 -9.45
C LEU A 613 9.01 -31.85 -10.62
N ARG A 614 9.47 -33.09 -10.49
CA ARG A 614 9.23 -34.19 -11.45
C ARG A 614 7.94 -34.95 -11.16
N GLY A 615 7.27 -34.64 -10.06
CA GLY A 615 6.01 -35.27 -9.67
C GLY A 615 5.35 -34.60 -8.47
N GLY A 616 4.15 -35.06 -8.17
CA GLY A 616 3.26 -34.44 -7.20
C GLY A 616 3.48 -34.78 -5.72
N ASN A 617 2.57 -34.31 -4.87
CA ASN A 617 2.55 -34.57 -3.42
C ASN A 617 3.84 -34.13 -2.69
N VAL A 618 4.48 -33.07 -3.18
CA VAL A 618 5.67 -32.46 -2.59
C VAL A 618 5.26 -31.30 -1.69
N THR A 619 5.87 -31.18 -0.51
CA THR A 619 5.79 -29.96 0.30
C THR A 619 7.14 -29.26 0.30
N LEU A 620 7.16 -27.97 -0.08
CA LEU A 620 8.30 -27.07 0.11
C LEU A 620 7.90 -25.99 1.10
N SER A 621 8.64 -25.88 2.22
CA SER A 621 8.30 -24.89 3.23
C SER A 621 9.44 -24.40 4.12
N ASP A 622 9.32 -23.17 4.61
CA ASP A 622 10.11 -22.58 5.69
C ASP A 622 11.60 -22.34 5.35
N PHE A 623 11.90 -21.87 4.14
CA PHE A 623 13.27 -21.47 3.76
C PHE A 623 13.28 -20.39 2.68
N LYS A 624 14.45 -19.78 2.50
CA LYS A 624 14.73 -18.77 1.49
C LYS A 624 15.51 -19.35 0.31
N ILE A 625 15.16 -18.97 -0.91
CA ILE A 625 15.89 -19.22 -2.17
C ILE A 625 16.35 -17.85 -2.68
N SER A 626 17.66 -17.68 -2.87
CA SER A 626 18.27 -16.43 -3.34
C SER A 626 19.25 -16.80 -4.43
N ALA A 627 18.78 -16.81 -5.67
CA ALA A 627 19.62 -17.19 -6.81
C ALA A 627 20.59 -16.06 -7.18
N SER A 628 21.27 -16.19 -8.31
CA SER A 628 22.31 -15.23 -8.73
C SER A 628 22.12 -14.76 -10.17
N ASP A 629 20.89 -14.84 -10.68
CA ASP A 629 20.56 -14.20 -11.95
C ASP A 629 20.63 -12.69 -11.79
N ILE A 630 21.19 -12.02 -12.79
CA ILE A 630 21.38 -10.56 -12.83
C ILE A 630 20.63 -9.92 -14.01
N ILE A 631 19.85 -10.73 -14.72
CA ILE A 631 19.10 -10.32 -15.91
C ILE A 631 18.05 -11.38 -16.24
N ARG A 632 17.00 -10.99 -16.96
CA ARG A 632 16.09 -11.96 -17.59
C ARG A 632 16.73 -12.55 -18.85
N ASP A 633 17.10 -13.82 -18.77
CA ASP A 633 17.43 -14.68 -19.90
C ASP A 633 16.39 -15.82 -19.95
N ASP A 634 15.55 -15.84 -20.98
CA ASP A 634 14.45 -16.82 -21.03
C ASP A 634 14.94 -18.26 -21.19
N TYR A 635 16.13 -18.45 -21.78
CA TYR A 635 16.74 -19.76 -21.97
C TYR A 635 17.55 -20.21 -20.77
N ASN A 636 18.44 -19.36 -20.26
CA ASN A 636 19.42 -19.73 -19.24
C ASN A 636 19.02 -19.30 -17.81
N GLY A 637 17.99 -18.49 -17.63
CA GLY A 637 17.58 -18.04 -16.31
C GLY A 637 16.98 -19.17 -15.46
N VAL A 638 17.21 -19.10 -14.15
CA VAL A 638 16.81 -20.12 -13.17
C VAL A 638 15.50 -19.72 -12.50
N SER A 639 14.52 -20.62 -12.49
CA SER A 639 13.30 -20.44 -11.70
C SER A 639 13.53 -20.94 -10.27
N GLY A 640 12.94 -20.27 -9.27
CA GLY A 640 13.02 -20.72 -7.88
C GLY A 640 12.37 -22.08 -7.68
N ILE A 641 11.13 -22.24 -8.16
CA ILE A 641 10.42 -23.52 -8.23
C ILE A 641 9.81 -23.67 -9.61
N GLU A 642 9.97 -24.84 -10.22
CA GLU A 642 9.39 -25.15 -11.53
C GLU A 642 8.94 -26.61 -11.62
N GLY A 643 8.02 -26.90 -12.53
CA GLY A 643 7.71 -28.28 -12.96
C GLY A 643 6.29 -28.70 -12.64
N ASN A 644 6.08 -30.02 -12.52
CA ASN A 644 4.77 -30.59 -12.21
C ASN A 644 4.55 -30.64 -10.68
N GLY A 645 3.76 -29.71 -10.17
CA GLY A 645 3.42 -29.58 -8.76
C GLY A 645 2.08 -30.21 -8.38
N THR A 646 1.67 -31.31 -9.02
CA THR A 646 0.34 -31.92 -8.74
C THR A 646 0.18 -32.22 -7.25
N ASN A 647 -0.86 -31.71 -6.59
CA ASN A 647 -1.06 -31.80 -5.13
C ASN A 647 0.13 -31.28 -4.29
N ALA A 648 0.97 -30.40 -4.83
CA ALA A 648 2.08 -29.82 -4.08
C ALA A 648 1.58 -28.74 -3.11
N THR A 649 2.29 -28.58 -1.99
CA THR A 649 2.12 -27.46 -1.05
C THR A 649 3.38 -26.63 -1.03
N LEU A 650 3.30 -25.39 -1.49
CA LEU A 650 4.43 -24.44 -1.53
C LEU A 650 4.10 -23.28 -0.58
N THR A 651 4.74 -23.26 0.60
CA THR A 651 4.34 -22.30 1.64
C THR A 651 5.45 -21.80 2.53
N HIS A 652 5.37 -20.55 2.99
CA HIS A 652 6.42 -19.92 3.82
C HIS A 652 7.79 -19.97 3.14
N LEU A 653 7.82 -19.62 1.85
CA LEU A 653 9.05 -19.46 1.09
C LEU A 653 9.36 -17.98 0.90
N TRP A 654 10.64 -17.65 0.83
CA TRP A 654 11.12 -16.35 0.34
C TRP A 654 11.98 -16.62 -0.89
N ILE A 655 11.58 -16.15 -2.07
CA ILE A 655 12.28 -16.37 -3.33
C ILE A 655 12.74 -15.02 -3.89
N GLU A 656 14.01 -14.90 -4.23
CA GLU A 656 14.59 -13.69 -4.83
C GLU A 656 15.70 -13.99 -5.83
N HIS A 657 15.95 -13.03 -6.73
CA HIS A 657 17.06 -13.03 -7.70
C HIS A 657 17.07 -14.24 -8.64
N THR A 658 15.90 -14.85 -8.84
CA THR A 658 15.63 -15.88 -9.83
C THR A 658 15.06 -15.23 -11.09
N LYS A 659 15.11 -15.91 -12.24
CA LYS A 659 14.33 -15.52 -13.42
C LYS A 659 12.85 -15.43 -13.09
N VAL A 660 12.29 -16.52 -12.60
CA VAL A 660 10.88 -16.62 -12.19
C VAL A 660 10.83 -17.08 -10.74
N GLY A 661 9.87 -16.59 -9.96
CA GLY A 661 9.64 -17.11 -8.61
C GLY A 661 9.15 -18.56 -8.64
N ILE A 662 7.91 -18.77 -9.11
CA ILE A 662 7.27 -20.09 -9.20
C ILE A 662 6.63 -20.29 -10.59
N TRP A 663 7.03 -21.35 -11.30
CA TRP A 663 6.47 -21.72 -12.60
C TRP A 663 5.85 -23.14 -12.56
N LEU A 664 4.56 -23.24 -12.31
CA LEU A 664 3.85 -24.53 -12.32
C LEU A 664 3.38 -24.84 -13.73
N THR A 665 3.78 -26.00 -14.25
CA THR A 665 3.57 -26.38 -15.65
C THR A 665 3.23 -27.86 -15.77
N ASN A 666 3.19 -28.38 -17.00
CA ASN A 666 3.03 -29.80 -17.31
C ASN A 666 1.75 -30.40 -16.69
N GLN A 667 0.64 -29.69 -16.87
CA GLN A 667 -0.69 -30.07 -16.38
C GLN A 667 -0.72 -30.34 -14.87
N THR A 668 -0.03 -29.49 -14.10
CA THR A 668 -0.12 -29.50 -12.62
C THR A 668 -1.59 -29.45 -12.19
N SER A 669 -2.01 -30.29 -11.24
CA SER A 669 -3.37 -30.20 -10.69
C SER A 669 -3.41 -30.20 -9.17
N GLY A 670 -4.27 -29.37 -8.57
CA GLY A 670 -4.52 -29.42 -7.13
C GLY A 670 -3.40 -28.83 -6.27
N ALA A 671 -2.54 -27.97 -6.81
CA ALA A 671 -1.47 -27.35 -6.03
C ALA A 671 -2.03 -26.26 -5.07
N SER A 672 -1.35 -26.07 -3.94
CA SER A 672 -1.60 -25.02 -2.96
C SER A 672 -0.35 -24.17 -2.77
N VAL A 673 -0.43 -22.89 -3.12
CA VAL A 673 0.69 -21.93 -3.02
C VAL A 673 0.29 -20.80 -2.09
N SER A 674 0.91 -20.70 -0.91
CA SER A 674 0.48 -19.71 0.09
C SER A 674 1.54 -19.19 1.05
N ASN A 675 1.37 -17.97 1.56
CA ASN A 675 2.25 -17.39 2.59
C ASN A 675 3.70 -17.20 2.11
N ASN A 676 3.91 -16.99 0.80
CA ASN A 676 5.23 -16.82 0.23
C ASN A 676 5.56 -15.34 -0.03
N ARG A 677 6.87 -15.03 -0.05
CA ARG A 677 7.43 -13.77 -0.52
C ARG A 677 8.21 -14.04 -1.81
N ILE A 678 7.90 -13.31 -2.87
CA ILE A 678 8.64 -13.35 -4.14
C ILE A 678 9.08 -11.93 -4.43
N ARG A 679 10.39 -11.69 -4.47
CA ARG A 679 11.01 -10.36 -4.55
C ARG A 679 12.03 -10.34 -5.68
N ASP A 680 12.15 -9.23 -6.40
CA ASP A 680 13.30 -8.94 -7.25
C ASP A 680 13.62 -10.10 -8.23
N VAL A 681 12.60 -10.54 -8.96
CA VAL A 681 12.70 -11.62 -9.96
C VAL A 681 12.62 -11.05 -11.37
N TRP A 682 13.37 -11.60 -12.30
CA TRP A 682 13.60 -10.97 -13.61
C TRP A 682 12.46 -11.09 -14.62
N ALA A 683 11.54 -12.02 -14.41
CA ALA A 683 10.34 -12.24 -15.21
C ALA A 683 9.15 -12.35 -14.26
N ASP A 684 8.28 -13.34 -14.46
CA ASP A 684 7.09 -13.52 -13.65
C ASP A 684 7.39 -13.77 -12.17
N GLY A 685 6.56 -13.21 -11.30
CA GLY A 685 6.54 -13.62 -9.90
C GLY A 685 6.07 -15.08 -9.78
N LEU A 686 4.90 -15.37 -10.35
CA LEU A 686 4.30 -16.69 -10.37
C LEU A 686 3.51 -16.95 -11.65
N ASN A 687 3.74 -18.07 -12.31
CA ASN A 687 3.00 -18.47 -13.52
C ASN A 687 2.38 -19.86 -13.36
N LEU A 688 1.07 -19.96 -13.59
CA LEU A 688 0.36 -21.21 -13.81
C LEU A 688 0.25 -21.43 -15.32
N HIS A 689 0.90 -22.46 -15.84
CA HIS A 689 1.12 -22.64 -17.25
C HIS A 689 0.73 -24.04 -17.71
N TYR A 690 0.47 -24.19 -19.02
CA TYR A 690 0.40 -25.48 -19.72
C TYR A 690 -0.58 -26.48 -19.09
N GLY A 691 -1.83 -26.04 -18.87
CA GLY A 691 -2.91 -26.90 -18.42
C GLY A 691 -2.97 -27.07 -16.90
N THR A 692 -2.44 -26.11 -16.15
CA THR A 692 -2.52 -26.16 -14.70
C THR A 692 -3.97 -26.04 -14.24
N SER A 693 -4.39 -26.86 -13.28
CA SER A 693 -5.80 -26.94 -12.89
C SER A 693 -6.04 -27.07 -11.40
N ASN A 694 -7.23 -26.68 -10.95
CA ASN A 694 -7.67 -26.81 -9.55
C ASN A 694 -6.65 -26.28 -8.53
N THR A 695 -5.85 -25.29 -8.92
CA THR A 695 -4.74 -24.76 -8.13
C THR A 695 -5.16 -23.48 -7.43
N THR A 696 -4.80 -23.37 -6.15
CA THR A 696 -5.06 -22.18 -5.34
C THR A 696 -3.76 -21.47 -5.03
N VAL A 697 -3.69 -20.19 -5.36
CA VAL A 697 -2.58 -19.30 -5.01
C VAL A 697 -3.12 -18.18 -4.13
N THR A 698 -2.76 -18.20 -2.85
CA THR A 698 -3.37 -17.30 -1.86
C THR A 698 -2.43 -16.81 -0.79
N ASN A 699 -2.64 -15.58 -0.31
CA ASN A 699 -1.86 -14.98 0.77
C ASN A 699 -0.36 -14.87 0.45
N ASN A 700 0.00 -14.55 -0.81
CA ASN A 700 1.39 -14.34 -1.22
C ASN A 700 1.69 -12.84 -1.39
N SER A 701 2.92 -12.43 -1.09
CA SER A 701 3.43 -11.08 -1.38
C SER A 701 4.45 -11.17 -2.50
N ILE A 702 4.19 -10.46 -3.59
CA ILE A 702 5.03 -10.40 -4.78
C ILE A 702 5.38 -8.94 -5.02
N ARG A 703 6.67 -8.63 -5.14
CA ARG A 703 7.12 -7.26 -5.43
C ARG A 703 8.29 -7.27 -6.41
N ASN A 704 8.33 -6.26 -7.29
CA ASN A 704 9.47 -6.02 -8.18
C ASN A 704 9.72 -7.20 -9.14
N SER A 705 8.67 -7.67 -9.81
CA SER A 705 8.80 -8.65 -10.90
C SER A 705 9.21 -7.95 -12.20
N GLY A 706 9.96 -8.63 -13.06
CA GLY A 706 10.40 -8.14 -14.37
C GLY A 706 9.46 -8.51 -15.53
N ASP A 707 8.32 -9.12 -15.21
CA ASP A 707 7.15 -9.33 -16.07
C ASP A 707 5.91 -9.42 -15.15
N ASP A 708 4.87 -10.15 -15.58
CA ASP A 708 3.64 -10.35 -14.84
C ASP A 708 3.92 -10.77 -13.39
N GLY A 709 3.38 -10.01 -12.42
CA GLY A 709 3.51 -10.40 -11.03
C GLY A 709 2.89 -11.78 -10.79
N MET A 710 1.72 -12.04 -11.39
CA MET A 710 1.10 -13.37 -11.45
C MET A 710 0.39 -13.61 -12.78
N ALA A 711 0.58 -14.78 -13.39
CA ALA A 711 -0.07 -15.13 -14.65
C ALA A 711 -0.76 -16.51 -14.61
N MET A 712 -1.89 -16.62 -15.29
CA MET A 712 -2.44 -17.88 -15.77
C MET A 712 -2.29 -17.90 -17.30
N TRP A 713 -1.39 -18.73 -17.80
CA TRP A 713 -1.06 -18.80 -19.21
C TRP A 713 -1.43 -20.16 -19.83
N SER A 714 -2.62 -20.18 -20.44
CA SER A 714 -3.11 -21.32 -21.20
C SER A 714 -2.45 -21.34 -22.58
N ASP A 715 -1.28 -21.96 -22.68
CA ASP A 715 -0.59 -22.16 -23.96
C ASP A 715 -1.19 -23.32 -24.78
N THR A 716 -0.67 -24.54 -24.69
CA THR A 716 -1.19 -25.68 -25.47
C THR A 716 -2.43 -26.31 -24.81
N TYR A 717 -2.50 -26.26 -23.49
CA TYR A 717 -3.58 -26.83 -22.67
C TYR A 717 -4.24 -25.74 -21.82
N LEU A 718 -5.53 -25.92 -21.52
CA LEU A 718 -6.31 -24.94 -20.77
C LEU A 718 -6.00 -24.98 -19.27
N ASP A 719 -5.57 -23.85 -18.73
CA ASP A 719 -5.57 -23.65 -17.30
C ASP A 719 -7.00 -23.58 -16.80
N THR A 720 -7.35 -24.46 -15.88
CA THR A 720 -8.76 -24.72 -15.55
C THR A 720 -9.03 -24.66 -14.05
N ASN A 721 -10.03 -23.88 -13.65
CA ASN A 721 -10.52 -23.82 -12.27
C ASN A 721 -9.43 -23.42 -11.26
N ASN A 722 -8.52 -22.53 -11.66
CA ASN A 722 -7.51 -21.97 -10.78
C ASN A 722 -8.02 -20.71 -10.09
N THR A 723 -7.47 -20.41 -8.91
CA THR A 723 -7.84 -19.23 -8.13
C THR A 723 -6.61 -18.49 -7.63
N PHE A 724 -6.51 -17.20 -7.98
CA PHE A 724 -5.64 -16.23 -7.34
C PHE A 724 -6.45 -15.42 -6.34
N SER A 725 -6.17 -15.58 -5.05
CA SER A 725 -6.96 -14.91 -4.01
C SER A 725 -6.17 -14.34 -2.85
N TYR A 726 -6.48 -13.11 -2.43
CA TYR A 726 -5.83 -12.46 -1.28
C TYR A 726 -4.30 -12.40 -1.41
N ASN A 727 -3.78 -12.12 -2.60
CA ASN A 727 -2.36 -11.86 -2.82
C ASN A 727 -2.12 -10.34 -2.88
N THR A 728 -0.95 -9.90 -2.42
CA THR A 728 -0.45 -8.54 -2.62
C THR A 728 0.60 -8.57 -3.72
N VAL A 729 0.34 -7.92 -4.85
CA VAL A 729 1.25 -7.86 -6.00
C VAL A 729 1.60 -6.42 -6.30
N GLN A 730 2.85 -6.04 -6.10
CA GLN A 730 3.30 -4.65 -6.15
C GLN A 730 4.40 -4.48 -7.19
N LEU A 731 4.38 -3.37 -7.92
CA LEU A 731 5.52 -2.91 -8.71
C LEU A 731 6.07 -3.95 -9.71
N PRO A 732 5.23 -4.60 -10.56
CA PRO A 732 5.78 -5.22 -11.76
C PRO A 732 6.41 -4.11 -12.61
N THR A 733 7.70 -4.23 -12.85
CA THR A 733 8.51 -3.26 -13.61
C THR A 733 8.18 -3.30 -15.11
N LEU A 734 7.62 -4.42 -15.55
CA LEU A 734 7.08 -4.66 -16.89
C LEU A 734 5.79 -5.49 -16.77
N ALA A 735 4.87 -5.34 -17.72
CA ALA A 735 3.64 -6.11 -17.84
C ALA A 735 2.69 -5.89 -16.63
N ASN A 736 1.91 -6.91 -16.26
CA ASN A 736 0.72 -6.73 -15.42
C ASN A 736 0.99 -7.11 -13.97
N ASN A 737 0.19 -6.62 -13.02
CA ASN A 737 0.23 -7.23 -11.70
C ASN A 737 -0.38 -8.64 -11.76
N ILE A 738 -1.54 -8.80 -12.40
CA ILE A 738 -2.16 -10.12 -12.62
C ILE A 738 -2.64 -10.24 -14.08
N ALA A 739 -2.36 -11.37 -14.72
CA ALA A 739 -2.81 -11.65 -16.08
C ALA A 739 -3.51 -13.00 -16.26
N VAL A 740 -4.49 -13.05 -17.17
CA VAL A 740 -5.16 -14.29 -17.63
C VAL A 740 -5.13 -14.37 -19.14
N TYR A 741 -4.36 -15.31 -19.66
CA TYR A 741 -4.21 -15.58 -21.09
C TYR A 741 -4.92 -16.89 -21.44
N GLY A 742 -6.22 -16.81 -21.72
CA GLY A 742 -7.06 -17.98 -21.97
C GLY A 742 -7.47 -18.78 -20.73
N GLY A 743 -7.99 -19.98 -20.96
CA GLY A 743 -8.33 -20.95 -19.91
C GLY A 743 -9.83 -21.15 -19.67
N LYS A 744 -10.16 -21.78 -18.55
CA LYS A 744 -11.55 -22.14 -18.22
C LYS A 744 -11.84 -22.00 -16.73
N ASP A 745 -12.94 -21.34 -16.38
CA ASP A 745 -13.46 -21.30 -14.99
C ASP A 745 -12.47 -20.71 -13.95
N ASN A 746 -11.58 -19.81 -14.36
CA ASN A 746 -10.54 -19.22 -13.52
C ASN A 746 -11.04 -18.00 -12.71
N ARG A 747 -10.37 -17.71 -11.57
CA ARG A 747 -10.82 -16.69 -10.61
C ARG A 747 -9.67 -15.81 -10.07
N ILE A 748 -9.94 -14.51 -9.96
CA ILE A 748 -9.08 -13.49 -9.33
C ILE A 748 -9.92 -12.75 -8.27
N ILE A 749 -9.68 -13.02 -6.98
CA ILE A 749 -10.57 -12.60 -5.89
C ILE A 749 -9.81 -11.93 -4.73
N GLY A 750 -10.20 -10.71 -4.33
CA GLY A 750 -9.70 -10.14 -3.06
C GLY A 750 -8.22 -9.73 -3.06
N ASN A 751 -7.58 -9.62 -4.22
CA ASN A 751 -6.17 -9.27 -4.32
C ASN A 751 -5.96 -7.76 -4.14
N LEU A 752 -4.80 -7.37 -3.63
CA LEU A 752 -4.28 -6.00 -3.66
C LEU A 752 -3.21 -5.94 -4.75
N VAL A 753 -3.42 -5.12 -5.76
CA VAL A 753 -2.42 -4.88 -6.81
C VAL A 753 -2.07 -3.41 -6.84
N THR A 754 -0.77 -3.08 -6.81
CA THR A 754 -0.33 -1.69 -6.78
C THR A 754 0.79 -1.41 -7.76
N ASP A 755 0.80 -0.17 -8.24
CA ASP A 755 1.97 0.45 -8.83
C ASP A 755 2.55 -0.23 -10.09
N THR A 756 1.70 -0.59 -11.07
CA THR A 756 2.16 -1.09 -12.39
C THR A 756 3.05 -0.08 -13.11
N VAL A 757 4.24 -0.47 -13.60
CA VAL A 757 5.21 0.50 -14.13
C VAL A 757 5.07 0.71 -15.64
N LEU A 758 5.33 -0.33 -16.44
CA LEU A 758 5.46 -0.21 -17.90
C LEU A 758 4.75 -1.34 -18.65
N SER A 759 4.06 -1.01 -19.74
CA SER A 759 3.46 -1.98 -20.67
C SER A 759 2.53 -3.02 -20.06
N GLY A 760 1.85 -2.69 -18.96
CA GLY A 760 0.76 -3.52 -18.47
C GLY A 760 -0.21 -2.80 -17.54
N SER A 761 -1.13 -3.61 -17.02
CA SER A 761 -2.28 -3.19 -16.23
C SER A 761 -2.22 -3.76 -14.82
N GLY A 762 -3.11 -3.31 -13.94
CA GLY A 762 -3.30 -4.00 -12.66
C GLY A 762 -3.84 -5.41 -12.90
N ILE A 763 -4.90 -5.54 -13.70
CA ILE A 763 -5.42 -6.84 -14.11
C ILE A 763 -5.65 -6.83 -15.63
N SER A 764 -5.02 -7.75 -16.35
CA SER A 764 -5.25 -7.98 -17.78
C SER A 764 -5.90 -9.35 -18.02
N PHE A 765 -6.83 -9.42 -18.96
CA PHE A 765 -7.44 -10.69 -19.35
C PHE A 765 -7.85 -10.71 -20.81
N GLY A 766 -7.78 -11.88 -21.42
CA GLY A 766 -8.32 -12.13 -22.76
C GLY A 766 -7.59 -13.24 -23.48
N THR A 767 -7.29 -13.03 -24.76
CA THR A 767 -6.73 -14.04 -25.67
C THR A 767 -5.34 -13.70 -26.18
N ASN A 768 -4.63 -12.80 -25.47
CA ASN A 768 -3.21 -12.56 -25.72
C ASN A 768 -2.40 -13.87 -25.60
N PHE A 769 -1.27 -13.94 -26.31
CA PHE A 769 -0.46 -15.16 -26.47
C PHE A 769 -1.16 -16.34 -27.14
N ASN A 770 -2.27 -16.09 -27.86
CA ASN A 770 -2.89 -17.05 -28.76
C ASN A 770 -3.30 -18.40 -28.09
N PRO A 771 -4.01 -18.40 -26.95
CA PRO A 771 -4.36 -19.60 -26.20
C PRO A 771 -5.28 -20.55 -27.00
N PRO A 772 -5.54 -21.80 -26.59
CA PRO A 772 -6.40 -22.71 -27.32
C PRO A 772 -7.85 -22.22 -27.27
N SER A 773 -8.29 -21.74 -26.10
CA SER A 773 -9.59 -21.11 -25.90
C SER A 773 -9.65 -20.30 -24.60
N LEU A 774 -10.71 -19.51 -24.46
CA LEU A 774 -11.18 -18.94 -23.20
C LEU A 774 -12.68 -19.24 -23.06
N THR A 775 -13.08 -20.01 -22.04
CA THR A 775 -14.46 -20.51 -21.93
C THR A 775 -14.93 -20.64 -20.49
N GLY A 776 -16.20 -20.97 -20.28
CA GLY A 776 -16.78 -21.11 -18.94
C GLY A 776 -16.96 -19.76 -18.27
N THR A 777 -16.59 -19.63 -16.98
CA THR A 777 -16.73 -18.38 -16.23
C THR A 777 -15.39 -17.83 -15.74
N LEU A 778 -14.96 -16.67 -16.24
CA LEU A 778 -13.89 -15.89 -15.64
C LEU A 778 -14.46 -14.93 -14.59
N THR A 779 -13.99 -15.04 -13.35
CA THR A 779 -14.42 -14.16 -12.24
C THR A 779 -13.28 -13.27 -11.78
N ILE A 780 -13.47 -11.95 -11.86
CA ILE A 780 -12.54 -10.93 -11.36
C ILE A 780 -13.30 -10.07 -10.35
N GLN A 781 -13.16 -10.39 -9.06
CA GLN A 781 -14.07 -9.89 -8.05
C GLN A 781 -13.38 -9.33 -6.80
N ASN A 782 -13.87 -8.18 -6.31
CA ASN A 782 -13.47 -7.59 -5.03
C ASN A 782 -11.95 -7.38 -4.90
N ASN A 783 -11.27 -7.02 -5.99
CA ASN A 783 -9.84 -6.67 -5.94
C ASN A 783 -9.68 -5.17 -5.69
N LYS A 784 -8.56 -4.77 -5.08
CA LYS A 784 -8.13 -3.36 -5.02
C LYS A 784 -6.95 -3.15 -5.97
N LEU A 785 -7.13 -2.24 -6.91
CA LEU A 785 -6.13 -1.82 -7.88
C LEU A 785 -5.74 -0.38 -7.56
N GLN A 786 -4.52 -0.15 -7.08
CA GLN A 786 -4.06 1.17 -6.63
C GLN A 786 -2.90 1.66 -7.48
N ARG A 787 -3.05 2.80 -8.17
CA ARG A 787 -2.01 3.37 -9.04
C ARG A 787 -1.52 2.41 -10.12
N THR A 788 -2.46 1.70 -10.73
CA THR A 788 -2.18 0.71 -11.79
C THR A 788 -2.63 1.22 -13.16
N GLY A 789 -2.17 0.51 -14.21
CA GLY A 789 -2.22 0.99 -15.59
C GLY A 789 -0.94 1.77 -15.93
N SER A 790 -0.57 1.76 -17.21
CA SER A 790 0.70 2.32 -17.67
C SER A 790 0.61 2.79 -19.12
N MET A 791 1.68 3.41 -19.60
CA MET A 791 1.87 3.63 -21.03
C MET A 791 2.30 2.31 -21.66
N HIS A 792 1.59 1.85 -22.69
CA HIS A 792 2.06 0.68 -23.43
C HIS A 792 3.15 1.10 -24.40
N ARG A 793 4.38 0.62 -24.17
CA ARG A 793 5.55 0.99 -24.97
C ARG A 793 5.34 0.67 -26.45
N ASP A 794 5.00 -0.58 -26.76
CA ASP A 794 4.97 -1.05 -28.16
C ASP A 794 3.82 -0.44 -28.97
N TYR A 795 2.69 -0.16 -28.32
CA TYR A 795 1.52 0.39 -29.00
C TYR A 795 1.48 1.92 -29.00
N GLY A 796 2.27 2.56 -28.13
CA GLY A 796 2.38 4.02 -28.07
C GLY A 796 1.15 4.73 -27.51
N TYR A 797 0.31 4.04 -26.73
CA TYR A 797 -0.85 4.64 -26.06
C TYR A 797 -1.04 4.10 -24.63
N PRO A 798 -1.74 4.86 -23.77
CA PRO A 798 -2.02 4.43 -22.40
C PRO A 798 -3.07 3.32 -22.32
N ILE A 799 -2.88 2.43 -21.34
CA ILE A 799 -3.81 1.37 -20.98
C ILE A 799 -4.30 1.54 -19.53
N GLY A 800 -5.43 0.92 -19.21
CA GLY A 800 -6.12 1.12 -17.94
C GLY A 800 -5.66 0.22 -16.79
N ALA A 801 -6.23 0.44 -15.60
CA ALA A 801 -6.00 -0.43 -14.44
C ALA A 801 -6.56 -1.85 -14.66
N VAL A 802 -7.72 -1.95 -15.31
CA VAL A 802 -8.28 -3.21 -15.85
C VAL A 802 -8.23 -3.16 -17.37
N TRP A 803 -7.63 -4.17 -18.00
CA TRP A 803 -7.51 -4.25 -19.45
C TRP A 803 -8.13 -5.54 -19.99
N ALA A 804 -9.21 -5.38 -20.76
CA ALA A 804 -9.79 -6.46 -21.53
C ALA A 804 -9.15 -6.47 -22.92
N TYR A 805 -8.31 -7.48 -23.18
CA TYR A 805 -7.46 -7.52 -24.35
C TYR A 805 -7.72 -8.77 -25.22
N TRP A 806 -8.52 -8.58 -26.27
CA TRP A 806 -9.05 -9.66 -27.10
C TRP A 806 -8.26 -9.93 -28.39
N VAL A 807 -6.97 -9.58 -28.40
CA VAL A 807 -6.10 -9.84 -29.54
C VAL A 807 -6.09 -11.32 -29.89
N ASN A 808 -6.00 -11.65 -31.19
CA ASN A 808 -5.99 -13.02 -31.70
C ASN A 808 -7.19 -13.88 -31.31
N ASN A 809 -8.32 -13.28 -30.91
CA ASN A 809 -9.49 -14.04 -30.49
C ASN A 809 -9.91 -15.06 -31.56
N ASN A 810 -10.12 -14.70 -32.83
CA ASN A 810 -10.39 -15.65 -33.93
C ASN A 810 -11.42 -16.77 -33.58
N GLY A 811 -12.40 -16.47 -32.72
CA GLY A 811 -13.35 -17.47 -32.19
C GLY A 811 -12.82 -18.37 -31.08
N LYS A 812 -11.78 -17.99 -30.33
CA LYS A 812 -11.21 -18.74 -29.22
C LYS A 812 -11.94 -18.49 -27.91
N ALA A 813 -12.43 -17.28 -27.72
CA ALA A 813 -13.32 -16.96 -26.63
C ALA A 813 -14.78 -17.27 -27.05
N GLN A 814 -15.32 -18.37 -26.53
CA GLN A 814 -16.67 -18.86 -26.83
C GLN A 814 -17.31 -19.47 -25.57
N ASN A 815 -18.64 -19.39 -25.47
CA ASN A 815 -19.39 -19.89 -24.31
C ASN A 815 -18.81 -19.34 -22.99
N LEU A 816 -18.42 -18.07 -23.02
CA LEU A 816 -17.68 -17.40 -21.97
C LEU A 816 -18.58 -16.40 -21.26
N SER A 817 -18.58 -16.46 -19.94
CA SER A 817 -19.08 -15.42 -19.06
C SER A 817 -17.90 -14.77 -18.36
N VAL A 818 -17.76 -13.44 -18.47
CA VAL A 818 -16.73 -12.70 -17.75
C VAL A 818 -17.42 -11.72 -16.80
N ASN A 819 -17.14 -11.89 -15.50
CA ASN A 819 -17.69 -11.05 -14.45
C ASN A 819 -16.56 -10.25 -13.80
N VAL A 820 -16.54 -8.94 -14.05
CA VAL A 820 -15.63 -7.98 -13.42
C VAL A 820 -16.45 -7.16 -12.43
N SER A 821 -16.41 -7.51 -11.13
CA SER A 821 -17.33 -6.92 -10.16
C SER A 821 -16.78 -6.58 -8.79
N GLY A 822 -17.33 -5.54 -8.17
CA GLY A 822 -16.96 -5.14 -6.80
C GLY A 822 -15.51 -4.67 -6.64
N ASN A 823 -14.78 -4.45 -7.74
CA ASN A 823 -13.39 -4.03 -7.68
C ASN A 823 -13.31 -2.54 -7.29
N THR A 824 -12.30 -2.19 -6.51
CA THR A 824 -11.94 -0.80 -6.21
C THR A 824 -10.70 -0.43 -7.00
N ILE A 825 -10.86 0.45 -7.97
CA ILE A 825 -9.81 1.01 -8.80
C ILE A 825 -9.55 2.43 -8.29
N GLN A 826 -8.36 2.67 -7.78
CA GLN A 826 -8.02 3.92 -7.12
C GLN A 826 -6.73 4.49 -7.73
N ASP A 827 -6.79 5.77 -8.08
CA ASP A 827 -5.65 6.55 -8.57
C ASP A 827 -4.99 5.93 -9.80
N SER A 828 -5.77 5.30 -10.70
CA SER A 828 -5.23 4.63 -11.90
C SER A 828 -4.43 5.62 -12.74
N THR A 829 -3.24 5.21 -13.20
CA THR A 829 -2.30 6.09 -13.94
C THR A 829 -2.97 6.74 -15.16
N TYR A 830 -3.82 5.99 -15.84
CA TYR A 830 -4.62 6.45 -16.96
C TYR A 830 -6.10 6.11 -16.74
N SER A 831 -6.69 5.23 -17.55
CA SER A 831 -8.09 4.88 -17.41
C SER A 831 -8.32 3.85 -16.30
N GLY A 832 -9.52 3.85 -15.72
CA GLY A 832 -9.90 2.82 -14.76
C GLY A 832 -10.10 1.47 -15.47
N ILE A 833 -11.10 1.39 -16.34
CA ILE A 833 -11.38 0.22 -17.19
C ILE A 833 -11.05 0.58 -18.62
N PHE A 834 -10.28 -0.28 -19.30
CA PHE A 834 -9.87 -0.13 -20.68
C PHE A 834 -10.27 -1.37 -21.49
N VAL A 835 -11.00 -1.16 -22.59
CA VAL A 835 -11.51 -2.24 -23.45
C VAL A 835 -10.95 -2.08 -24.85
N GLU A 836 -10.35 -3.15 -25.37
CA GLU A 836 -9.60 -3.14 -26.61
C GLU A 836 -9.73 -4.46 -27.42
N GLU A 837 -9.60 -4.33 -28.76
CA GLU A 837 -9.61 -5.39 -29.77
C GLU A 837 -10.97 -6.13 -29.95
N PRO A 838 -11.20 -6.83 -31.08
CA PRO A 838 -12.50 -7.39 -31.40
C PRO A 838 -12.87 -8.58 -30.50
N ALA A 839 -13.97 -8.44 -29.78
CA ALA A 839 -14.65 -9.49 -29.02
C ALA A 839 -16.07 -9.79 -29.56
N PRO A 840 -16.26 -10.03 -30.87
CA PRO A 840 -17.60 -10.28 -31.41
C PRO A 840 -18.22 -11.51 -30.75
N GLY A 841 -19.40 -11.34 -30.15
CA GLY A 841 -20.16 -12.43 -29.50
C GLY A 841 -19.84 -12.70 -28.03
N ILE A 842 -18.91 -11.95 -27.42
CA ILE A 842 -18.61 -12.04 -25.99
C ILE A 842 -19.17 -10.79 -25.31
N SER A 843 -19.91 -10.98 -24.22
CA SER A 843 -20.36 -9.88 -23.37
C SER A 843 -19.68 -9.97 -22.01
N VAL A 844 -18.86 -8.97 -21.70
CA VAL A 844 -18.28 -8.81 -20.36
C VAL A 844 -19.25 -8.03 -19.49
N GLN A 845 -19.49 -8.52 -18.28
CA GLN A 845 -20.24 -7.79 -17.27
C GLN A 845 -19.28 -7.05 -16.34
N TYR A 846 -19.36 -5.72 -16.34
CA TYR A 846 -18.71 -4.85 -15.37
C TYR A 846 -19.77 -4.38 -14.36
N ALA A 847 -19.73 -4.88 -13.14
CA ALA A 847 -20.79 -4.62 -12.15
C ALA A 847 -20.26 -4.10 -10.81
N SER A 848 -20.82 -3.00 -10.30
CA SER A 848 -20.52 -2.47 -8.97
C SER A 848 -19.02 -2.18 -8.74
N ASN A 849 -18.28 -1.82 -9.77
CA ASN A 849 -16.89 -1.38 -9.61
C ASN A 849 -16.87 0.08 -9.16
N THR A 850 -15.95 0.40 -8.26
CA THR A 850 -15.68 1.77 -7.81
C THR A 850 -14.39 2.25 -8.43
N ILE A 851 -14.47 3.32 -9.22
CA ILE A 851 -13.33 3.98 -9.86
C ILE A 851 -13.17 5.35 -9.23
N LEU A 852 -12.03 5.56 -8.59
CA LEU A 852 -11.71 6.75 -7.83
C LEU A 852 -10.44 7.37 -8.41
N ASN A 853 -10.52 8.63 -8.87
CA ASN A 853 -9.38 9.40 -9.40
C ASN A 853 -8.66 8.72 -10.57
N ALA A 854 -9.39 8.39 -11.64
CA ALA A 854 -8.73 7.95 -12.86
C ALA A 854 -7.92 9.11 -13.48
N GLY A 855 -6.69 8.83 -13.90
CA GLY A 855 -5.80 9.80 -14.54
C GLY A 855 -6.32 10.31 -15.90
N THR A 856 -7.13 9.53 -16.61
CA THR A 856 -7.80 9.96 -17.85
C THR A 856 -9.31 9.74 -17.79
N TYR A 857 -9.77 8.56 -18.19
CA TYR A 857 -11.18 8.20 -18.23
C TYR A 857 -11.54 7.23 -17.11
N GLY A 858 -12.76 7.30 -16.58
CA GLY A 858 -13.25 6.21 -15.72
C GLY A 858 -13.30 4.88 -16.47
N VAL A 859 -14.01 4.89 -17.61
CA VAL A 859 -14.08 3.77 -18.55
C VAL A 859 -13.75 4.26 -19.96
N TYR A 860 -12.82 3.59 -20.64
CA TYR A 860 -12.46 3.89 -22.01
C TYR A 860 -12.55 2.65 -22.91
N ILE A 861 -13.38 2.74 -23.95
CA ILE A 861 -13.49 1.74 -25.02
C ILE A 861 -12.80 2.33 -26.26
N ARG A 862 -11.70 1.69 -26.65
CA ARG A 862 -10.85 2.13 -27.77
C ARG A 862 -11.55 1.89 -29.10
N GLU A 863 -11.21 2.67 -30.13
CA GLU A 863 -11.75 2.55 -31.49
C GLU A 863 -11.63 1.14 -32.12
N SER A 864 -10.59 0.38 -31.78
CA SER A 864 -10.38 -0.98 -32.30
C SER A 864 -11.27 -2.04 -31.64
N ALA A 865 -11.94 -1.72 -30.54
CA ALA A 865 -12.84 -2.64 -29.88
C ALA A 865 -14.03 -2.99 -30.80
N SER A 866 -14.57 -4.21 -30.68
CA SER A 866 -15.88 -4.54 -31.24
C SER A 866 -16.58 -5.60 -30.38
N GLY A 867 -17.90 -5.73 -30.51
CA GLY A 867 -18.70 -6.62 -29.68
C GLY A 867 -19.61 -5.86 -28.73
N ALA A 868 -19.85 -6.39 -27.53
CA ALA A 868 -20.70 -5.76 -26.55
C ALA A 868 -20.21 -5.97 -25.11
N SER A 869 -20.61 -5.10 -24.20
CA SER A 869 -20.46 -5.33 -22.75
C SER A 869 -21.58 -4.63 -21.99
N THR A 870 -21.82 -5.13 -20.78
CA THR A 870 -22.84 -4.59 -19.88
C THR A 870 -22.16 -3.96 -18.67
N PHE A 871 -22.48 -2.71 -18.40
CA PHE A 871 -22.00 -1.93 -17.27
C PHE A 871 -23.16 -1.67 -16.31
N MET A 872 -23.10 -2.18 -15.09
CA MET A 872 -24.16 -2.00 -14.08
C MET A 872 -23.61 -1.43 -12.79
N ASN A 873 -24.24 -0.38 -12.26
CA ASN A 873 -23.92 0.18 -10.94
C ASN A 873 -22.44 0.56 -10.73
N ASN A 874 -21.70 0.88 -11.80
CA ASN A 874 -20.31 1.31 -11.66
C ASN A 874 -20.26 2.79 -11.27
N THR A 875 -19.40 3.12 -10.33
CA THR A 875 -19.22 4.51 -9.87
C THR A 875 -17.87 5.04 -10.32
N VAL A 876 -17.86 6.23 -10.91
CA VAL A 876 -16.65 7.00 -11.24
C VAL A 876 -16.70 8.32 -10.47
N SER A 877 -15.74 8.54 -9.58
CA SER A 877 -15.71 9.70 -8.68
C SER A 877 -14.29 10.17 -8.38
N GLY A 878 -14.13 11.28 -7.68
CA GLY A 878 -12.80 11.80 -7.28
C GLY A 878 -12.04 12.56 -8.38
N GLY A 879 -12.04 12.03 -9.61
CA GLY A 879 -11.40 12.61 -10.79
C GLY A 879 -11.44 11.66 -11.98
N ALA A 880 -11.64 12.21 -13.18
CA ALA A 880 -11.55 11.53 -14.49
C ALA A 880 -11.51 12.64 -15.56
N PRO A 881 -10.38 13.36 -15.71
CA PRO A 881 -10.32 14.64 -16.41
C PRO A 881 -10.69 14.53 -17.89
N SER A 882 -10.55 13.35 -18.50
CA SER A 882 -10.95 13.11 -19.89
C SER A 882 -12.43 12.70 -20.02
N GLY A 883 -13.09 12.32 -18.93
CA GLY A 883 -14.50 11.96 -18.87
C GLY A 883 -14.75 10.67 -18.10
N GLN A 884 -15.94 10.52 -17.50
CA GLN A 884 -16.26 9.31 -16.73
C GLN A 884 -16.41 8.07 -17.63
N PHE A 885 -16.91 8.25 -18.84
CA PHE A 885 -17.07 7.19 -19.82
C PHE A 885 -16.81 7.71 -21.24
N LYS A 886 -16.13 6.91 -22.04
CA LYS A 886 -15.87 7.20 -23.44
C LYS A 886 -15.88 5.91 -24.26
N ASN A 887 -16.67 5.91 -25.34
CA ASN A 887 -16.64 4.88 -26.37
C ASN A 887 -16.25 5.51 -27.71
N ASP A 888 -15.06 5.19 -28.20
CA ASP A 888 -14.60 5.59 -29.54
C ASP A 888 -14.91 4.55 -30.62
N SER A 889 -15.34 3.34 -30.25
CA SER A 889 -15.63 2.32 -31.24
C SER A 889 -17.08 2.42 -31.76
N PRO A 890 -17.29 2.60 -33.07
CA PRO A 890 -18.62 2.47 -33.68
C PRO A 890 -19.12 1.02 -33.71
N ASN A 891 -18.23 0.04 -33.50
CA ASN A 891 -18.51 -1.40 -33.59
C ASN A 891 -18.66 -2.07 -32.22
N PHE A 892 -18.61 -1.29 -31.13
CA PHE A 892 -18.76 -1.77 -29.77
C PHE A 892 -20.02 -1.20 -29.12
N THR A 893 -20.88 -2.10 -28.63
CA THR A 893 -22.10 -1.73 -27.91
C THR A 893 -21.88 -1.78 -26.40
N ALA A 894 -21.82 -0.62 -25.75
CA ALA A 894 -21.91 -0.53 -24.29
C ALA A 894 -23.38 -0.38 -23.87
N SER A 895 -23.82 -1.19 -22.91
CA SER A 895 -25.20 -1.17 -22.39
C SER A 895 -25.22 -1.25 -20.86
N GLY A 896 -26.39 -1.04 -20.25
CA GLY A 896 -26.60 -1.21 -18.80
C GLY A 896 -27.11 0.06 -18.11
N THR A 897 -27.29 -0.01 -16.79
CA THR A 897 -27.95 1.04 -15.99
C THR A 897 -27.29 1.21 -14.62
N GLY A 898 -27.58 2.33 -13.95
CA GLY A 898 -27.07 2.62 -12.60
C GLY A 898 -25.60 3.06 -12.56
N ASN A 899 -24.95 3.25 -13.71
CA ASN A 899 -23.61 3.83 -13.74
C ASN A 899 -23.69 5.34 -13.48
N SER A 900 -22.62 5.91 -12.93
CA SER A 900 -22.57 7.35 -12.61
C SER A 900 -22.31 8.26 -13.82
N TRP A 901 -22.52 7.78 -15.05
CA TRP A 901 -22.25 8.46 -16.33
C TRP A 901 -23.36 8.26 -17.34
#